data_AF-A0A3B9ICY4-F1
#
_entry.id   AF-A0A3B9ICY4-F1
#
_cell.length_a   1.000
_cell.length_b   1.000
_cell.length_c   1.000
_cell.angle_alpha   90.00
_cell.angle_beta   90.00
_cell.angle_gamma   90.00
#
_symmetry.space_group_name_H-M   'P 1'
#
loop_
_entity.id
_entity.type
_entity.pdbx_description
1 polymer ?
#
loop_
_entity_poly.entity_id
_entity_poly.type
_entity_poly.pdbx_seq_one_letter_code
_entity_poly.pdbx_strand_id
1 'polypeptide(L)'
;MNERMELSLGRIAEIPGEDLVPEPFGDYFRRVADFLLSVKKDTDNRRLYSDILPENYRRSYANPSYAAEKLGAPMGVLLSSVYAELRGIIPCVFEEDEEGICVLLELFLEIYGDFQGEELPEYNGVKAIFRSYLEDYMPDYIADRIRRQVDPSVNFVDEIIRNADFSDLSYLYRFGEYISEDTVASARYQNSLPEEKIRRMADTFTEGYRLGFEHAAKNLSRKKTVQIVYQIGFERMMRRALENFEKMGLQATFVRAPYRLVTKTANRKNGYTGAIPNMQFDYDHRDDLGLILDDEYVTKRLRALREGYENVKELAAGHAGPAVLDTFGEEPFSPAECDTRICLTETQQLRSVRMRNEGIQITQRYIREEERSFTIMAFPVPAIGEHFEEIFDEVIKINTLDNRRYEKIQQHIIEALDSGVAARVRGKGRNSTDIIVRFHPLRDVARETAFENCVADVNIPVGEVFTSPQLMGTNGLLFVSRVFLNGYEFRDLAITVKDGMVTDYSCGNFMDPEEGRRYIESNILYHHRTLPVGEFAIGTNTTAYVVGRKYGIEGLWPILIAEKTGPHFALGDTCYSWEEDNPVYNPDGREIIARENSVSALRKTDPGKAYFGCHTDITIPYEELGSIRVQKEDGSEISIIENGRFVLPGTEELNEPLDNFKEV
;
A
#
# COMPACT_ATOMS: atom_id res chain seq x y z
N MET A 1 31.75 -20.00 -2.04
CA MET A 1 30.29 -20.00 -1.75
C MET A 1 29.78 -21.43 -1.62
N ASN A 2 29.90 -22.23 -2.67
CA ASN A 2 29.39 -23.61 -2.68
C ASN A 2 29.88 -24.49 -1.49
N GLU A 3 31.18 -24.48 -1.16
CA GLU A 3 31.71 -25.25 -0.02
C GLU A 3 31.14 -24.82 1.35
N ARG A 4 30.96 -23.50 1.60
CA ARG A 4 30.35 -22.99 2.85
C ARG A 4 28.91 -23.47 2.99
N MET A 5 28.14 -23.34 1.91
CA MET A 5 26.73 -23.75 1.88
C MET A 5 26.58 -25.27 2.06
N GLU A 6 27.40 -26.08 1.38
CA GLU A 6 27.41 -27.55 1.52
C GLU A 6 27.76 -27.97 2.96
N LEU A 7 28.76 -27.34 3.59
CA LEU A 7 29.12 -27.59 4.98
C LEU A 7 27.98 -27.23 5.94
N SER A 8 27.35 -26.06 5.74
CA SER A 8 26.22 -25.62 6.57
C SER A 8 25.02 -26.56 6.44
N LEU A 9 24.64 -26.94 5.22
CA LEU A 9 23.56 -27.90 4.97
C LEU A 9 23.87 -29.28 5.58
N GLY A 10 25.11 -29.76 5.40
CA GLY A 10 25.56 -31.01 5.99
C GLY A 10 25.44 -31.00 7.51
N ARG A 11 25.87 -29.92 8.16
CA ARG A 11 25.76 -29.77 9.61
C ARG A 11 24.32 -29.69 10.09
N ILE A 12 23.45 -28.94 9.40
CA ILE A 12 22.03 -28.81 9.76
C ILE A 12 21.31 -30.16 9.62
N ALA A 13 21.69 -31.00 8.66
CA ALA A 13 21.12 -32.33 8.46
C ALA A 13 21.36 -33.30 9.63
N GLU A 14 22.37 -33.06 10.48
CA GLU A 14 22.70 -33.89 11.64
C GLU A 14 21.83 -33.52 12.87
N ILE A 15 21.42 -32.25 12.99
CA ILE A 15 20.74 -31.69 14.17
C ILE A 15 19.47 -32.45 14.58
N PRO A 16 18.56 -32.88 13.67
CA PRO A 16 17.37 -33.64 14.06
C PRO A 16 17.66 -34.94 14.80
N GLY A 17 18.83 -35.55 14.58
CA GLY A 17 19.26 -36.81 15.20
C GLY A 17 20.13 -36.63 16.46
N GLU A 18 20.42 -35.39 16.86
CA GLU A 18 21.32 -35.07 17.95
C GLU A 18 20.59 -34.58 19.21
N ASP A 19 21.21 -34.83 20.36
CA ASP A 19 20.76 -34.36 21.68
C ASP A 19 21.88 -33.52 22.34
N LEU A 20 22.34 -32.49 21.60
CA LEU A 20 23.43 -31.60 22.01
C LEU A 20 22.93 -30.28 22.63
N VAL A 21 21.65 -29.94 22.44
CA VAL A 21 21.04 -28.74 23.00
C VAL A 21 19.97 -29.16 24.01
N PRO A 22 19.99 -28.66 25.26
CA PRO A 22 19.04 -29.06 26.28
C PRO A 22 17.60 -28.64 25.93
N GLU A 23 16.64 -29.45 26.36
CA GLU A 23 15.22 -29.08 26.31
C GLU A 23 14.93 -27.88 27.23
N PRO A 24 14.01 -26.97 26.85
CA PRO A 24 13.09 -27.05 25.69
C PRO A 24 13.65 -26.47 24.36
N PHE A 25 14.91 -26.01 24.33
CA PHE A 25 15.50 -25.39 23.13
C PHE A 25 15.83 -26.41 22.04
N GLY A 26 16.13 -27.66 22.41
CA GLY A 26 16.33 -28.76 21.47
C GLY A 26 15.16 -28.93 20.48
N ASP A 27 13.91 -28.89 20.95
CA ASP A 27 12.72 -28.96 20.07
C ASP A 27 12.65 -27.80 19.06
N TYR A 28 13.01 -26.58 19.48
CA TYR A 28 13.09 -25.42 18.57
C TYR A 28 14.08 -25.68 17.44
N PHE A 29 15.34 -26.02 17.77
CA PHE A 29 16.38 -26.18 16.75
C PHE A 29 16.11 -27.34 15.80
N ARG A 30 15.58 -28.47 16.30
CA ARG A 30 15.23 -29.60 15.41
C ARG A 30 14.12 -29.23 14.44
N ARG A 31 13.06 -28.56 14.89
CA ARG A 31 11.97 -28.12 14.00
C ARG A 31 12.40 -27.08 12.97
N VAL A 32 13.23 -26.12 13.38
CA VAL A 32 13.76 -25.10 12.47
C VAL A 32 14.74 -25.72 11.47
N ALA A 33 15.60 -26.66 11.89
CA ALA A 33 16.47 -27.41 10.99
C ALA A 33 15.65 -28.22 9.95
N ASP A 34 14.63 -28.95 10.40
CA ASP A 34 13.72 -29.68 9.52
C ASP A 34 13.03 -28.75 8.50
N PHE A 35 12.60 -27.56 8.94
CA PHE A 35 12.06 -26.55 8.04
C PHE A 35 13.11 -26.13 6.99
N LEU A 36 14.29 -25.68 7.41
CA LEU A 36 15.35 -25.20 6.51
C LEU A 36 15.74 -26.26 5.45
N LEU A 37 15.85 -27.54 5.85
CA LEU A 37 16.17 -28.66 4.96
C LEU A 37 15.02 -29.01 4.00
N SER A 38 13.78 -28.67 4.37
CA SER A 38 12.60 -28.94 3.56
C SER A 38 12.40 -27.94 2.41
N VAL A 39 13.07 -26.78 2.46
CA VAL A 39 12.88 -25.72 1.46
C VAL A 39 13.63 -26.07 0.17
N LYS A 40 12.87 -26.52 -0.83
CA LYS A 40 13.34 -26.87 -2.17
C LYS A 40 12.29 -26.42 -3.20
N LYS A 41 12.71 -26.22 -4.45
CA LYS A 41 11.83 -25.78 -5.54
C LYS A 41 10.69 -26.76 -5.84
N ASP A 42 10.89 -28.05 -5.57
CA ASP A 42 9.93 -29.14 -5.78
C ASP A 42 9.08 -29.46 -4.54
N THR A 43 9.33 -28.79 -3.41
CA THR A 43 8.52 -28.96 -2.21
C THR A 43 7.13 -28.38 -2.44
N ASP A 44 6.11 -29.14 -2.03
CA ASP A 44 4.71 -28.68 -2.05
C ASP A 44 4.57 -27.31 -1.37
N ASN A 45 3.94 -26.37 -2.07
CA ASN A 45 3.85 -25.00 -1.62
C ASN A 45 3.17 -24.90 -0.25
N ARG A 46 2.09 -25.65 0.01
CA ARG A 46 1.42 -25.62 1.31
C ARG A 46 2.34 -26.11 2.43
N ARG A 47 3.19 -27.10 2.17
CA ARG A 47 4.17 -27.60 3.15
C ARG A 47 5.18 -26.52 3.57
N LEU A 48 5.63 -25.68 2.64
CA LEU A 48 6.59 -24.59 2.91
C LEU A 48 6.06 -23.54 3.90
N TYR A 49 4.75 -23.43 4.09
CA TYR A 49 4.12 -22.47 4.99
C TYR A 49 3.35 -23.12 6.13
N SER A 50 3.34 -24.46 6.19
CA SER A 50 2.38 -25.24 6.97
C SER A 50 2.28 -24.88 8.45
N ASP A 51 3.41 -24.59 9.09
CA ASP A 51 3.48 -24.27 10.51
C ASP A 51 3.00 -22.85 10.81
N ILE A 52 3.07 -21.93 9.86
CA ILE A 52 2.59 -20.56 10.03
C ILE A 52 1.16 -20.35 9.52
N LEU A 53 0.55 -21.34 8.85
CA LEU A 53 -0.85 -21.25 8.45
C LEU A 53 -1.77 -21.08 9.67
N PRO A 54 -2.92 -20.38 9.54
CA PRO A 54 -3.78 -20.03 10.68
C PRO A 54 -4.16 -21.20 11.58
N GLU A 55 -4.40 -22.37 11.01
CA GLU A 55 -4.75 -23.60 11.73
C GLU A 55 -3.64 -24.14 12.64
N ASN A 56 -2.38 -23.86 12.32
CA ASN A 56 -1.20 -24.39 13.02
C ASN A 56 -0.43 -23.33 13.81
N TYR A 57 -0.62 -22.05 13.48
CA TYR A 57 0.20 -20.94 13.98
C TYR A 57 0.28 -20.85 15.51
N ARG A 58 -0.81 -21.16 16.22
CA ARG A 58 -0.83 -21.19 17.71
C ARG A 58 0.18 -22.17 18.33
N ARG A 59 0.72 -23.12 17.56
CA ARG A 59 1.71 -24.12 17.99
C ARG A 59 3.03 -23.99 17.25
N SER A 60 3.25 -22.88 16.55
CA SER A 60 4.48 -22.60 15.82
C SER A 60 5.44 -21.82 16.68
N TYR A 61 6.74 -22.12 16.53
CA TYR A 61 7.80 -21.28 17.08
C TYR A 61 7.89 -19.91 16.42
N ALA A 62 7.19 -19.69 15.31
CA ALA A 62 7.01 -18.38 14.71
C ALA A 62 5.89 -17.58 15.39
N ASN A 63 5.18 -18.13 16.38
CA ASN A 63 4.25 -17.37 17.18
C ASN A 63 4.96 -16.92 18.46
N PRO A 64 5.15 -15.60 18.70
CA PRO A 64 5.88 -15.10 19.87
C PRO A 64 5.31 -15.60 21.20
N SER A 65 4.00 -15.80 21.31
CA SER A 65 3.36 -16.30 22.54
C SER A 65 3.68 -17.77 22.77
N TYR A 66 3.63 -18.59 21.72
CA TYR A 66 4.02 -20.00 21.83
C TYR A 66 5.51 -20.14 22.14
N ALA A 67 6.36 -19.37 21.47
CA ALA A 67 7.79 -19.40 21.73
C ALA A 67 8.14 -18.93 23.14
N ALA A 68 7.49 -17.86 23.65
CA ALA A 68 7.65 -17.41 25.03
C ALA A 68 7.17 -18.46 26.06
N GLU A 69 6.05 -19.14 25.78
CA GLU A 69 5.54 -20.21 26.65
C GLU A 69 6.51 -21.39 26.72
N LYS A 70 7.06 -21.82 25.58
CA LYS A 70 7.92 -23.02 25.50
C LYS A 70 9.37 -22.76 25.88
N LEU A 71 9.93 -21.63 25.48
CA LEU A 71 11.36 -21.33 25.60
C LEU A 71 11.65 -20.28 26.69
N GLY A 72 10.61 -19.67 27.28
CA GLY A 72 10.71 -18.61 28.28
C GLY A 72 10.96 -17.23 27.66
N ALA A 73 10.37 -16.17 28.23
CA ALA A 73 10.67 -14.78 27.84
C ALA A 73 11.88 -14.24 28.62
N PRO A 74 12.75 -13.40 28.01
CA PRO A 74 12.64 -12.82 26.66
C PRO A 74 13.25 -13.67 25.53
N MET A 75 13.96 -14.76 25.85
CA MET A 75 14.70 -15.56 24.86
C MET A 75 13.82 -16.16 23.76
N GLY A 76 12.69 -16.76 24.12
CA GLY A 76 11.74 -17.35 23.19
C GLY A 76 11.16 -16.36 22.18
N VAL A 77 10.91 -15.12 22.61
CA VAL A 77 10.44 -14.05 21.72
C VAL A 77 11.50 -13.68 20.68
N LEU A 78 12.76 -13.55 21.11
CA LEU A 78 13.89 -13.32 20.20
C LEU A 78 14.05 -14.47 19.19
N LEU A 79 13.98 -15.72 19.65
CA LEU A 79 14.06 -16.89 18.76
C LEU A 79 12.87 -16.96 17.79
N SER A 80 11.67 -16.50 18.18
CA SER A 80 10.54 -16.34 17.26
C SER A 80 10.87 -15.35 16.13
N SER A 81 11.44 -14.19 16.45
CA SER A 81 11.88 -13.20 15.44
C SER A 81 13.01 -13.73 14.54
N VAL A 82 13.96 -14.50 15.10
CA VAL A 82 14.99 -15.19 14.33
C VAL A 82 14.35 -16.19 13.36
N TYR A 83 13.39 -16.99 13.81
CA TYR A 83 12.72 -17.95 12.93
C TYR A 83 11.92 -17.26 11.83
N ALA A 84 11.25 -16.15 12.12
CA ALA A 84 10.58 -15.33 11.11
C ALA A 84 11.54 -14.79 10.04
N GLU A 85 12.77 -14.41 10.42
CA GLU A 85 13.83 -14.01 9.48
C GLU A 85 14.37 -15.20 8.67
N LEU A 86 14.56 -16.37 9.30
CA LEU A 86 15.03 -17.60 8.64
C LEU A 86 14.06 -18.09 7.56
N ARG A 87 12.76 -17.78 7.66
CA ARG A 87 11.79 -18.07 6.58
C ARG A 87 12.10 -17.36 5.26
N GLY A 88 12.94 -16.33 5.29
CA GLY A 88 13.51 -15.71 4.09
C GLY A 88 14.31 -16.66 3.20
N ILE A 89 14.61 -17.88 3.66
CA ILE A 89 15.24 -18.91 2.83
C ILE A 89 14.36 -19.33 1.64
N ILE A 90 13.03 -19.25 1.78
CA ILE A 90 12.09 -19.62 0.70
C ILE A 90 12.37 -18.79 -0.55
N PRO A 91 12.24 -17.45 -0.55
CA PRO A 91 12.53 -16.66 -1.74
C PRO A 91 13.97 -16.83 -2.22
N CYS A 92 14.97 -16.98 -1.33
CA CYS A 92 16.36 -17.19 -1.76
C CYS A 92 16.54 -18.48 -2.58
N VAL A 93 15.93 -19.60 -2.17
CA VAL A 93 15.97 -20.87 -2.91
C VAL A 93 15.32 -20.76 -4.29
N PHE A 94 14.19 -20.05 -4.39
CA PHE A 94 13.48 -19.92 -5.66
C PHE A 94 14.19 -18.97 -6.63
N GLU A 95 14.77 -17.89 -6.12
CA GLU A 95 15.54 -16.90 -6.89
C GLU A 95 17.00 -17.29 -7.14
N GLU A 96 17.45 -18.44 -6.64
CA GLU A 96 18.84 -18.93 -6.77
C GLU A 96 19.87 -17.99 -6.11
N ASP A 97 19.47 -17.35 -5.01
CA ASP A 97 20.33 -16.49 -4.18
C ASP A 97 21.17 -17.35 -3.21
N GLU A 98 22.24 -17.95 -3.73
CA GLU A 98 23.16 -18.81 -2.96
C GLU A 98 23.77 -18.11 -1.75
N GLU A 99 24.07 -16.80 -1.86
CA GLU A 99 24.62 -16.01 -0.77
C GLU A 99 23.59 -15.85 0.34
N GLY A 100 22.38 -15.42 0.01
CA GLY A 100 21.29 -15.28 0.98
C GLY A 100 20.89 -16.60 1.65
N ILE A 101 21.00 -17.74 0.94
CA ILE A 101 20.85 -19.07 1.55
C ILE A 101 21.97 -19.31 2.56
N CYS A 102 23.23 -19.21 2.13
CA CYS A 102 24.40 -19.51 2.96
C CYS A 102 24.38 -18.70 4.26
N VAL A 103 24.09 -17.40 4.16
CA VAL A 103 24.07 -16.49 5.31
C VAL A 103 22.97 -16.87 6.32
N LEU A 104 21.78 -17.25 5.85
CA LEU A 104 20.69 -17.68 6.74
C LEU A 104 21.03 -18.98 7.48
N LEU A 105 21.66 -19.93 6.78
CA LEU A 105 22.09 -21.18 7.39
C LEU A 105 23.19 -20.93 8.44
N GLU A 106 24.12 -20.01 8.16
CA GLU A 106 25.17 -19.61 9.10
C GLU A 106 24.61 -18.90 10.34
N LEU A 107 23.64 -17.98 10.19
CA LEU A 107 22.94 -17.37 11.34
C LEU A 107 22.31 -18.43 12.24
N PHE A 108 21.62 -19.41 11.64
CA PHE A 108 21.01 -20.51 12.38
C PHE A 108 22.06 -21.35 13.11
N LEU A 109 23.16 -21.69 12.45
CA LEU A 109 24.24 -22.49 13.02
C LEU A 109 25.02 -21.77 14.12
N GLU A 110 25.26 -20.46 13.98
CA GLU A 110 25.94 -19.65 14.98
C GLU A 110 25.12 -19.60 16.26
N ILE A 111 23.82 -19.31 16.16
CA ILE A 111 22.91 -19.35 17.31
C ILE A 111 22.82 -20.77 17.88
N TYR A 112 22.67 -21.80 17.04
CA TYR A 112 22.62 -23.18 17.51
C TYR A 112 23.88 -23.59 18.28
N GLY A 113 25.07 -23.21 17.80
CA GLY A 113 26.35 -23.49 18.44
C GLY A 113 26.46 -22.89 19.84
N ASP A 114 25.97 -21.67 20.04
CA ASP A 114 25.92 -21.02 21.37
C ASP A 114 25.09 -21.80 22.39
N PHE A 115 24.05 -22.52 21.94
CA PHE A 115 23.21 -23.36 22.81
C PHE A 115 23.79 -24.75 23.11
N GLN A 116 24.93 -25.12 22.49
CA GLN A 116 25.64 -26.37 22.78
C GLN A 116 26.64 -26.25 23.95
N GLY A 117 26.81 -25.04 24.51
CA GLY A 117 27.73 -24.79 25.63
C GLY A 117 27.32 -25.49 26.93
N GLU A 118 28.24 -25.53 27.89
CA GLU A 118 27.95 -26.07 29.25
C GLU A 118 26.86 -25.26 29.97
N GLU A 119 26.77 -23.97 29.69
CA GLU A 119 25.74 -23.06 30.17
C GLU A 119 24.91 -22.51 29.00
N LEU A 120 23.63 -22.24 29.23
CA LEU A 120 22.76 -21.62 28.22
C LEU A 120 23.22 -20.18 27.94
N PRO A 121 23.18 -19.73 26.67
CA PRO A 121 23.62 -18.39 26.31
C PRO A 121 22.68 -17.33 26.91
N GLU A 122 23.26 -16.20 27.29
CA GLU A 122 22.47 -15.06 27.74
C GLU A 122 21.70 -14.42 26.58
N TYR A 123 20.51 -13.86 26.89
CA TYR A 123 19.68 -13.15 25.92
C TYR A 123 20.46 -12.10 25.10
N ASN A 124 21.32 -11.31 25.75
CA ASN A 124 22.09 -10.27 25.06
C ASN A 124 23.15 -10.84 24.12
N GLY A 125 23.67 -12.05 24.37
CA GLY A 125 24.60 -12.74 23.47
C GLY A 125 23.93 -13.13 22.16
N VAL A 126 22.81 -13.86 22.24
CA VAL A 126 22.02 -14.25 21.07
C VAL A 126 21.51 -13.03 20.30
N LYS A 127 21.07 -11.99 21.02
CA LYS A 127 20.64 -10.72 20.42
C LYS A 127 21.78 -10.02 19.68
N ALA A 128 23.02 -10.11 20.19
CA ALA A 128 24.19 -9.52 19.53
C ALA A 128 24.57 -10.27 18.25
N ILE A 129 24.45 -11.61 18.21
CA ILE A 129 24.60 -12.41 16.98
C ILE A 129 23.58 -11.94 15.94
N PHE A 130 22.30 -11.87 16.32
CA PHE A 130 21.24 -11.44 15.41
C PHE A 130 21.44 -10.00 14.90
N ARG A 131 21.89 -9.09 15.78
CA ARG A 131 22.25 -7.71 15.38
C ARG A 131 23.41 -7.70 14.39
N SER A 132 24.47 -8.46 14.65
CA SER A 132 25.68 -8.49 13.81
C SER A 132 25.33 -9.00 12.41
N TYR A 133 24.58 -10.10 12.32
CA TYR A 133 24.01 -10.58 11.05
C TYR A 133 23.25 -9.49 10.29
N LEU A 134 22.35 -8.77 10.97
CA LEU A 134 21.56 -7.72 10.30
C LEU A 134 22.43 -6.54 9.86
N GLU A 135 23.41 -6.13 10.64
CA GLU A 135 24.28 -4.99 10.32
C GLU A 135 25.34 -5.32 9.26
N ASP A 136 25.92 -6.53 9.30
CA ASP A 136 26.99 -6.94 8.38
C ASP A 136 26.48 -7.11 6.95
N TYR A 137 25.29 -7.70 6.78
CA TYR A 137 24.69 -7.95 5.46
C TYR A 137 23.70 -6.87 5.01
N MET A 138 23.43 -5.86 5.86
CA MET A 138 22.55 -4.74 5.51
C MET A 138 22.95 -4.02 4.21
N PRO A 139 24.23 -3.68 3.96
CA PRO A 139 24.64 -3.03 2.72
C PRO A 139 24.25 -3.86 1.49
N ASP A 140 24.50 -5.16 1.51
CA ASP A 140 24.24 -6.06 0.38
C ASP A 140 22.73 -6.22 0.14
N TYR A 141 21.95 -6.44 1.19
CA TYR A 141 20.49 -6.55 1.08
C TYR A 141 19.82 -5.27 0.57
N ILE A 142 20.31 -4.10 1.02
CA ILE A 142 19.81 -2.81 0.53
C ILE A 142 20.23 -2.59 -0.93
N ALA A 143 21.50 -2.87 -1.28
CA ALA A 143 22.00 -2.72 -2.64
C ALA A 143 21.27 -3.62 -3.64
N ASP A 144 21.05 -4.90 -3.30
CA ASP A 144 20.32 -5.83 -4.17
C ASP A 144 18.87 -5.40 -4.37
N ARG A 145 18.18 -4.95 -3.31
CA ARG A 145 16.81 -4.42 -3.43
C ARG A 145 16.74 -3.20 -4.34
N ILE A 146 17.67 -2.25 -4.21
CA ILE A 146 17.74 -1.07 -5.08
C ILE A 146 18.02 -1.51 -6.52
N ARG A 147 18.97 -2.42 -6.73
CA ARG A 147 19.29 -2.95 -8.05
C ARG A 147 18.08 -3.56 -8.73
N ARG A 148 17.34 -4.45 -8.05
CA ARG A 148 16.07 -5.04 -8.55
C ARG A 148 15.01 -4.00 -8.91
N GLN A 149 15.04 -2.83 -8.29
CA GLN A 149 14.10 -1.75 -8.57
C GLN A 149 14.41 -1.04 -9.90
N VAL A 150 15.69 -0.90 -10.25
CA VAL A 150 16.12 0.00 -11.33
C VAL A 150 16.83 -0.72 -12.49
N ASP A 151 17.31 -1.94 -12.29
CA ASP A 151 18.09 -2.73 -13.24
C ASP A 151 17.21 -3.83 -13.89
N PRO A 152 16.86 -3.69 -15.19
CA PRO A 152 16.02 -4.66 -15.89
C PRO A 152 16.77 -5.97 -16.23
N SER A 153 18.09 -6.04 -16.01
CA SER A 153 18.84 -7.29 -16.18
C SER A 153 18.52 -8.31 -15.08
N VAL A 154 17.93 -7.87 -13.96
CA VAL A 154 17.42 -8.76 -12.91
C VAL A 154 16.01 -9.21 -13.27
N ASN A 155 15.92 -10.24 -14.10
CA ASN A 155 14.75 -10.57 -14.89
C ASN A 155 13.99 -11.83 -14.42
N PHE A 156 14.23 -12.35 -13.21
CA PHE A 156 13.61 -13.58 -12.69
C PHE A 156 12.08 -13.65 -12.90
N VAL A 157 11.36 -12.59 -12.53
CA VAL A 157 9.89 -12.51 -12.68
C VAL A 157 9.48 -12.34 -14.14
N ASP A 158 10.20 -11.50 -14.89
CA ASP A 158 9.96 -11.25 -16.32
C ASP A 158 10.05 -12.56 -17.12
N GLU A 159 11.06 -13.39 -16.84
CA GLU A 159 11.23 -14.70 -17.47
C GLU A 159 10.10 -15.67 -17.15
N ILE A 160 9.59 -15.69 -15.91
CA ILE A 160 8.45 -16.54 -15.56
C ILE A 160 7.21 -16.08 -16.36
N ILE A 161 6.90 -14.78 -16.35
CA ILE A 161 5.71 -14.23 -17.02
C ILE A 161 5.76 -14.47 -18.53
N ARG A 162 6.90 -14.24 -19.18
CA ARG A 162 7.04 -14.41 -20.64
C ARG A 162 6.95 -15.86 -21.08
N ASN A 163 7.49 -16.77 -20.29
CA ASN A 163 7.58 -18.19 -20.64
C ASN A 163 6.44 -19.03 -20.07
N ALA A 164 5.52 -18.46 -19.28
CA ALA A 164 4.40 -19.20 -18.70
C ALA A 164 3.49 -19.81 -19.78
N ASP A 165 3.07 -21.05 -19.59
CA ASP A 165 1.94 -21.61 -20.33
C ASP A 165 0.68 -21.38 -19.49
N PHE A 166 -0.20 -20.49 -19.93
CA PHE A 166 -1.41 -20.14 -19.17
C PHE A 166 -2.47 -21.26 -19.14
N SER A 167 -2.26 -22.36 -19.87
CA SER A 167 -3.06 -23.57 -19.73
C SER A 167 -2.62 -24.47 -18.57
N ASP A 168 -1.41 -24.27 -18.05
CA ASP A 168 -0.86 -24.98 -16.89
C ASP A 168 -0.49 -24.00 -15.76
N LEU A 169 -1.28 -24.00 -14.68
CA LEU A 169 -1.08 -23.09 -13.55
C LEU A 169 0.14 -23.44 -12.68
N SER A 170 0.90 -24.49 -13.00
CA SER A 170 2.11 -24.86 -12.27
C SER A 170 3.18 -23.74 -12.24
N TYR A 171 3.15 -22.82 -13.22
CA TYR A 171 4.08 -21.69 -13.26
C TYR A 171 3.95 -20.77 -12.05
N LEU A 172 2.77 -20.68 -11.41
CA LEU A 172 2.52 -19.82 -10.24
C LEU A 172 3.46 -20.17 -9.08
N TYR A 173 3.80 -21.45 -8.93
CA TYR A 173 4.66 -21.91 -7.85
C TYR A 173 6.14 -21.59 -8.06
N ARG A 174 6.54 -21.20 -9.28
CA ARG A 174 7.94 -20.84 -9.60
C ARG A 174 8.38 -19.53 -8.96
N PHE A 175 7.44 -18.68 -8.55
CA PHE A 175 7.74 -17.38 -7.93
C PHE A 175 8.31 -17.49 -6.51
N GLY A 176 8.22 -18.65 -5.85
CA GLY A 176 8.66 -18.79 -4.45
C GLY A 176 7.83 -17.99 -3.46
N GLU A 177 6.54 -17.84 -3.73
CA GLU A 177 5.55 -17.18 -2.87
C GLU A 177 4.49 -18.20 -2.42
N TYR A 178 3.70 -17.84 -1.41
CA TYR A 178 2.54 -18.64 -1.03
C TYR A 178 1.42 -18.47 -2.06
N ILE A 179 0.92 -19.59 -2.59
CA ILE A 179 -0.11 -19.61 -3.62
C ILE A 179 -1.38 -20.20 -3.00
N SER A 180 -2.37 -19.33 -2.74
CA SER A 180 -3.67 -19.74 -2.20
C SER A 180 -4.61 -20.28 -3.28
N GLU A 181 -5.73 -20.85 -2.86
CA GLU A 181 -6.82 -21.23 -3.77
C GLU A 181 -7.35 -20.02 -4.54
N ASP A 182 -7.43 -18.85 -3.89
CA ASP A 182 -7.84 -17.59 -4.52
C ASP A 182 -6.84 -17.15 -5.60
N THR A 183 -5.53 -17.25 -5.35
CA THR A 183 -4.51 -16.96 -6.37
C THR A 183 -4.70 -17.83 -7.62
N VAL A 184 -4.93 -19.13 -7.41
CA VAL A 184 -5.16 -20.08 -8.51
C VAL A 184 -6.46 -19.78 -9.25
N ALA A 185 -7.53 -19.45 -8.51
CA ALA A 185 -8.83 -19.11 -9.09
C ALA A 185 -8.81 -17.79 -9.87
N SER A 186 -8.10 -16.76 -9.38
CA SER A 186 -7.85 -15.51 -10.12
C SER A 186 -7.14 -15.77 -11.45
N ALA A 187 -6.05 -16.53 -11.43
CA ALA A 187 -5.30 -16.88 -12.64
C ALA A 187 -6.18 -17.68 -13.62
N ARG A 188 -6.94 -18.65 -13.12
CA ARG A 188 -7.85 -19.48 -13.93
C ARG A 188 -8.92 -18.63 -14.61
N TYR A 189 -9.56 -17.73 -13.87
CA TYR A 189 -10.59 -16.86 -14.43
C TYR A 189 -9.99 -15.92 -15.47
N GLN A 190 -8.86 -15.27 -15.17
CA GLN A 190 -8.16 -14.41 -16.12
C GLN A 190 -7.78 -15.18 -17.41
N ASN A 191 -7.32 -16.42 -17.29
CA ASN A 191 -6.96 -17.27 -18.42
C ASN A 191 -8.19 -17.70 -19.25
N SER A 192 -9.39 -17.70 -18.65
CA SER A 192 -10.65 -17.96 -19.36
C SER A 192 -11.18 -16.76 -20.15
N LEU A 193 -10.74 -15.54 -19.82
CA LEU A 193 -11.26 -14.32 -20.45
C LEU A 193 -10.91 -14.25 -21.95
N PRO A 194 -11.80 -13.68 -22.79
CA PRO A 194 -11.48 -13.36 -24.17
C PRO A 194 -10.26 -12.43 -24.27
N GLU A 195 -9.46 -12.62 -25.32
CA GLU A 195 -8.25 -11.82 -25.57
C GLU A 195 -8.53 -10.31 -25.63
N GLU A 196 -9.71 -9.91 -26.11
CA GLU A 196 -10.13 -8.52 -26.13
C GLU A 196 -10.22 -7.90 -24.72
N LYS A 197 -10.75 -8.66 -23.73
CA LYS A 197 -10.85 -8.18 -22.35
C LYS A 197 -9.47 -8.05 -21.70
N ILE A 198 -8.60 -9.04 -21.89
CA ILE A 198 -7.21 -9.01 -21.39
C ILE A 198 -6.45 -7.82 -21.96
N ARG A 199 -6.57 -7.60 -23.27
CA ARG A 199 -5.99 -6.43 -23.93
C ARG A 199 -6.54 -5.14 -23.32
N ARG A 200 -7.86 -5.02 -23.15
CA ARG A 200 -8.47 -3.81 -22.57
C ARG A 200 -7.96 -3.52 -21.15
N MET A 201 -7.83 -4.54 -20.31
CA MET A 201 -7.28 -4.41 -18.95
C MET A 201 -5.84 -3.89 -18.99
N ALA A 202 -4.98 -4.52 -19.79
CA ALA A 202 -3.57 -4.13 -19.90
C ALA A 202 -3.37 -2.78 -20.58
N ASP A 203 -4.12 -2.48 -21.65
CA ASP A 203 -4.04 -1.21 -22.37
C ASP A 203 -4.46 -0.06 -21.45
N THR A 204 -5.55 -0.19 -20.69
CA THR A 204 -5.96 0.80 -19.68
C THR A 204 -4.89 1.01 -18.62
N PHE A 205 -4.29 -0.07 -18.10
CA PHE A 205 -3.22 0.02 -17.11
C PHE A 205 -1.99 0.79 -17.63
N THR A 206 -1.52 0.45 -18.84
CA THR A 206 -0.30 1.05 -19.39
C THR A 206 -0.54 2.43 -20.01
N GLU A 207 -1.71 2.68 -20.60
CA GLU A 207 -2.04 4.01 -21.12
C GLU A 207 -2.32 5.01 -20.02
N GLY A 208 -2.91 4.60 -18.89
CA GLY A 208 -2.93 5.43 -17.68
C GLY A 208 -1.51 5.93 -17.39
N TYR A 209 -0.56 5.00 -17.26
CA TYR A 209 0.84 5.34 -17.01
C TYR A 209 1.41 6.35 -17.99
N ARG A 210 1.19 6.17 -19.28
CA ARG A 210 1.65 7.13 -20.31
C ARG A 210 0.95 8.49 -20.18
N LEU A 211 -0.37 8.51 -19.94
CA LEU A 211 -1.16 9.73 -19.76
C LEU A 211 -0.73 10.50 -18.51
N GLY A 212 -0.40 9.82 -17.41
CA GLY A 212 0.12 10.46 -16.20
C GLY A 212 1.43 11.23 -16.46
N PHE A 213 2.28 10.74 -17.37
CA PHE A 213 3.45 11.52 -17.83
C PHE A 213 3.04 12.71 -18.71
N GLU A 214 2.08 12.53 -19.60
CA GLU A 214 1.61 13.57 -20.52
C GLU A 214 0.98 14.75 -19.76
N HIS A 215 0.06 14.49 -18.83
CA HIS A 215 -0.64 15.52 -18.06
C HIS A 215 0.29 16.26 -17.09
N ALA A 216 1.23 15.55 -16.46
CA ALA A 216 2.25 16.18 -15.62
C ALA A 216 3.36 16.90 -16.43
N ALA A 217 3.25 16.95 -17.77
CA ALA A 217 4.26 17.48 -18.68
C ALA A 217 5.66 16.86 -18.47
N LYS A 218 5.72 15.60 -18.00
CA LYS A 218 6.95 14.84 -17.73
C LYS A 218 7.38 14.08 -18.98
N ASN A 219 8.67 14.17 -19.32
CA ASN A 219 9.18 13.54 -20.54
C ASN A 219 9.53 12.06 -20.32
N LEU A 220 8.59 11.17 -20.64
CA LEU A 220 8.77 9.71 -20.53
C LEU A 220 9.96 9.18 -21.35
N SER A 221 10.28 9.78 -22.50
CA SER A 221 11.37 9.29 -23.38
C SER A 221 12.77 9.36 -22.75
N ARG A 222 12.93 10.13 -21.67
CA ARG A 222 14.17 10.19 -20.88
C ARG A 222 14.33 8.99 -19.94
N LYS A 223 13.24 8.27 -19.67
CA LYS A 223 13.21 7.11 -18.79
C LYS A 223 13.46 5.81 -19.56
N LYS A 224 13.81 4.77 -18.82
CA LYS A 224 14.27 3.47 -19.33
C LYS A 224 13.58 2.30 -18.66
N THR A 225 13.19 2.44 -17.39
CA THR A 225 12.59 1.33 -16.64
C THR A 225 11.31 1.73 -15.95
N VAL A 226 10.38 0.78 -15.84
CA VAL A 226 9.13 0.88 -15.08
C VAL A 226 9.07 -0.25 -14.06
N GLN A 227 8.80 0.07 -12.79
CA GLN A 227 8.69 -0.96 -11.75
C GLN A 227 7.27 -1.51 -11.76
N ILE A 228 7.10 -2.81 -11.98
CA ILE A 228 5.79 -3.45 -11.86
C ILE A 228 5.63 -3.99 -10.43
N VAL A 229 4.51 -3.60 -9.81
CA VAL A 229 4.08 -4.05 -8.48
C VAL A 229 2.74 -4.75 -8.68
N TYR A 230 2.62 -6.03 -8.33
CA TYR A 230 1.37 -6.77 -8.53
C TYR A 230 1.26 -8.02 -7.65
N GLN A 231 0.03 -8.48 -7.42
CA GLN A 231 -0.21 -9.78 -6.78
C GLN A 231 -0.21 -10.91 -7.83
N ILE A 232 0.45 -12.03 -7.51
CA ILE A 232 0.46 -13.23 -8.36
C ILE A 232 -0.98 -13.70 -8.61
N GLY A 233 -1.24 -14.17 -9.83
CA GLY A 233 -2.56 -14.54 -10.34
C GLY A 233 -3.04 -13.67 -11.51
N PHE A 234 -2.23 -12.69 -11.93
CA PHE A 234 -2.56 -11.73 -12.99
C PHE A 234 -1.57 -11.78 -14.18
N GLU A 235 -0.81 -12.86 -14.33
CA GLU A 235 0.34 -12.91 -15.26
C GLU A 235 -0.05 -12.80 -16.73
N ARG A 236 -1.26 -13.22 -17.11
CA ARG A 236 -1.72 -13.09 -18.50
C ARG A 236 -1.93 -11.63 -18.88
N MET A 237 -2.49 -10.84 -17.97
CA MET A 237 -2.55 -9.38 -18.15
C MET A 237 -1.15 -8.76 -18.08
N MET A 238 -0.30 -9.19 -17.13
CA MET A 238 1.06 -8.63 -16.99
C MET A 238 1.90 -8.89 -18.24
N ARG A 239 1.82 -10.06 -18.88
CA ARG A 239 2.50 -10.32 -20.16
C ARG A 239 2.16 -9.26 -21.20
N ARG A 240 0.89 -8.88 -21.30
CA ARG A 240 0.46 -7.84 -22.22
C ARG A 240 0.92 -6.44 -21.80
N ALA A 241 0.92 -6.14 -20.50
CA ALA A 241 1.45 -4.88 -19.97
C ALA A 241 2.95 -4.73 -20.29
N LEU A 242 3.75 -5.82 -20.16
CA LEU A 242 5.15 -5.85 -20.56
C LEU A 242 5.36 -5.46 -22.03
N GLU A 243 4.59 -6.07 -22.93
CA GLU A 243 4.62 -5.74 -24.37
C GLU A 243 4.24 -4.27 -24.64
N ASN A 244 3.31 -3.71 -23.86
CA ASN A 244 2.89 -2.32 -24.00
C ASN A 244 3.99 -1.36 -23.53
N PHE A 245 4.61 -1.62 -22.39
CA PHE A 245 5.72 -0.80 -21.89
C PHE A 245 6.95 -0.84 -22.81
N GLU A 246 7.24 -1.99 -23.42
CA GLU A 246 8.30 -2.10 -24.44
C GLU A 246 8.03 -1.19 -25.64
N LYS A 247 6.78 -1.11 -26.11
CA LYS A 247 6.39 -0.17 -27.20
C LYS A 247 6.54 1.28 -26.79
N MET A 248 6.47 1.59 -25.49
CA MET A 248 6.74 2.91 -24.91
C MET A 248 8.23 3.18 -24.71
N GLY A 249 9.11 2.21 -24.99
CA GLY A 249 10.56 2.32 -24.82
C GLY A 249 11.06 2.05 -23.41
N LEU A 250 10.25 1.37 -22.58
CA LEU A 250 10.58 1.02 -21.19
C LEU A 250 10.81 -0.49 -21.05
N GLN A 251 11.72 -0.86 -20.15
CA GLN A 251 11.90 -2.23 -19.68
C GLN A 251 11.31 -2.39 -18.28
N ALA A 252 10.61 -3.48 -18.02
CA ALA A 252 10.04 -3.72 -16.70
C ALA A 252 11.12 -4.15 -15.68
N THR A 253 10.98 -3.68 -14.45
CA THR A 253 11.72 -4.16 -13.29
C THR A 253 10.75 -4.70 -12.25
N PHE A 254 11.20 -5.69 -11.47
CA PHE A 254 10.37 -6.36 -10.47
C PHE A 254 11.13 -6.46 -9.16
N VAL A 255 10.50 -5.98 -8.09
CA VAL A 255 11.02 -6.08 -6.73
C VAL A 255 10.08 -6.97 -5.93
N ARG A 256 10.60 -7.94 -5.18
CA ARG A 256 9.75 -8.72 -4.27
C ARG A 256 9.29 -7.86 -3.11
N ALA A 257 8.06 -8.08 -2.64
CA ALA A 257 7.62 -7.51 -1.37
C ALA A 257 8.64 -7.84 -0.25
N PRO A 258 8.95 -6.90 0.65
CA PRO A 258 9.98 -7.12 1.67
C PRO A 258 9.67 -8.31 2.59
N TYR A 259 10.64 -9.22 2.73
CA TYR A 259 10.56 -10.36 3.65
C TYR A 259 11.68 -10.36 4.71
N ARG A 260 12.79 -9.65 4.46
CA ARG A 260 13.92 -9.47 5.39
C ARG A 260 13.68 -8.32 6.35
N LEU A 261 14.05 -8.46 7.61
CA LEU A 261 13.86 -7.43 8.64
C LEU A 261 14.47 -6.07 8.27
N VAL A 262 15.63 -6.06 7.61
CA VAL A 262 16.32 -4.82 7.16
C VAL A 262 15.57 -4.05 6.06
N THR A 263 14.75 -4.75 5.27
CA THR A 263 13.97 -4.18 4.16
C THR A 263 12.49 -4.02 4.47
N LYS A 264 11.98 -4.70 5.52
CA LYS A 264 10.59 -4.61 5.95
C LYS A 264 10.22 -3.18 6.33
N THR A 265 9.03 -2.79 5.92
CA THR A 265 8.35 -1.57 6.37
C THR A 265 7.00 -2.00 6.92
N ALA A 266 6.68 -1.60 8.16
CA ALA A 266 5.58 -2.14 8.95
C ALA A 266 4.22 -2.28 8.22
N ASN A 267 3.93 -1.44 7.22
CA ASN A 267 2.59 -1.30 6.64
C ASN A 267 2.51 -1.35 5.09
N ARG A 268 3.58 -1.71 4.35
CA ARG A 268 3.53 -1.69 2.87
C ARG A 268 4.25 -2.87 2.21
N LYS A 269 3.51 -3.62 1.39
CA LYS A 269 4.06 -4.64 0.47
C LYS A 269 4.41 -3.98 -0.87
N ASN A 270 5.50 -3.21 -0.88
CA ASN A 270 6.00 -2.62 -2.12
C ASN A 270 6.77 -3.69 -2.91
N GLY A 271 6.12 -4.29 -3.91
CA GLY A 271 6.70 -5.28 -4.81
C GLY A 271 5.68 -6.31 -5.31
N TYR A 272 6.15 -7.31 -6.07
CA TYR A 272 5.34 -8.48 -6.37
C TYR A 272 5.23 -9.40 -5.14
N THR A 273 4.08 -10.04 -4.97
CA THR A 273 3.81 -10.95 -3.82
C THR A 273 2.75 -11.99 -4.19
N GLY A 274 2.75 -13.14 -3.52
CA GLY A 274 1.63 -14.07 -3.55
C GLY A 274 0.58 -13.73 -2.50
N ALA A 275 -0.27 -14.71 -2.16
CA ALA A 275 -1.23 -14.56 -1.09
C ALA A 275 -0.53 -14.48 0.28
N ILE A 276 -1.18 -13.83 1.24
CA ILE A 276 -0.66 -13.76 2.61
C ILE A 276 -0.96 -15.09 3.31
N PRO A 277 0.04 -15.89 3.73
CA PRO A 277 -0.22 -17.19 4.36
C PRO A 277 -0.93 -17.04 5.71
N ASN A 278 -0.61 -15.99 6.47
CA ASN A 278 -1.24 -15.68 7.75
C ASN A 278 -1.00 -14.22 8.15
N MET A 279 -2.07 -13.40 8.19
CA MET A 279 -1.97 -12.00 8.59
C MET A 279 -1.61 -11.80 10.07
N GLN A 280 -1.92 -12.76 10.95
CA GLN A 280 -1.48 -12.69 12.35
C GLN A 280 0.04 -12.84 12.47
N PHE A 281 0.67 -13.67 11.64
CA PHE A 281 2.13 -13.77 11.59
C PHE A 281 2.76 -12.46 11.15
N ASP A 282 2.26 -11.84 10.06
CA ASP A 282 2.75 -10.54 9.60
C ASP A 282 2.57 -9.46 10.70
N TYR A 283 1.43 -9.48 11.42
CA TYR A 283 1.12 -8.55 12.51
C TYR A 283 2.01 -8.73 13.76
N ASP A 284 2.26 -9.97 14.18
CA ASP A 284 3.06 -10.30 15.35
C ASP A 284 4.54 -9.91 15.16
N HIS A 285 5.02 -9.93 13.91
CA HIS A 285 6.41 -9.66 13.53
C HIS A 285 6.67 -8.28 12.90
N ARG A 286 5.64 -7.43 12.80
CA ARG A 286 5.75 -6.12 12.10
C ARG A 286 6.77 -5.17 12.72
N ASP A 287 7.02 -5.31 14.02
CA ASP A 287 7.83 -4.40 14.84
C ASP A 287 9.12 -5.07 15.37
N ASP A 288 9.50 -6.26 14.85
CA ASP A 288 10.70 -7.00 15.26
C ASP A 288 12.00 -6.18 15.18
N LEU A 289 12.02 -5.12 14.35
CA LEU A 289 13.15 -4.21 14.27
C LEU A 289 13.41 -3.50 15.61
N GLY A 290 12.40 -3.42 16.48
CA GLY A 290 12.51 -2.94 17.86
C GLY A 290 13.53 -3.69 18.71
N LEU A 291 13.95 -4.90 18.30
CA LEU A 291 15.08 -5.58 18.93
C LEU A 291 16.37 -4.76 18.81
N ILE A 292 16.64 -4.14 17.67
CA ILE A 292 17.95 -3.50 17.38
C ILE A 292 17.86 -2.01 16.99
N LEU A 293 16.66 -1.43 16.91
CA LEU A 293 16.48 -0.07 16.43
C LEU A 293 17.03 0.98 17.41
N ASP A 294 18.20 1.52 17.06
CA ASP A 294 18.85 2.65 17.71
C ASP A 294 19.45 3.63 16.69
N ASP A 295 20.10 4.69 17.16
CA ASP A 295 20.65 5.74 16.29
C ASP A 295 21.83 5.25 15.43
N GLU A 296 22.57 4.25 15.90
CA GLU A 296 23.65 3.63 15.14
C GLU A 296 23.09 2.83 13.97
N TYR A 297 22.08 1.99 14.22
CA TYR A 297 21.39 1.24 13.18
C TYR A 297 20.82 2.17 12.11
N VAL A 298 20.11 3.24 12.51
CA VAL A 298 19.56 4.23 11.57
C VAL A 298 20.66 4.85 10.71
N THR A 299 21.79 5.23 11.32
CA THR A 299 22.91 5.85 10.61
C THR A 299 23.54 4.88 9.60
N LYS A 300 23.80 3.62 10.00
CA LYS A 300 24.33 2.57 9.11
C LYS A 300 23.38 2.31 7.94
N ARG A 301 22.08 2.20 8.22
CA ARG A 301 21.07 1.94 7.20
C ARG A 301 20.92 3.05 6.17
N LEU A 302 20.96 4.31 6.61
CA LEU A 302 20.91 5.47 5.71
C LEU A 302 22.19 5.59 4.88
N ARG A 303 23.34 5.19 5.43
CA ARG A 303 24.60 5.11 4.69
C ARG A 303 24.55 4.03 3.62
N ALA A 304 24.14 2.81 3.97
CA ALA A 304 23.96 1.71 3.03
C ALA A 304 23.00 2.07 1.88
N LEU A 305 21.91 2.78 2.19
CA LEU A 305 20.97 3.29 1.17
C LEU A 305 21.65 4.26 0.18
N ARG A 306 22.49 5.18 0.67
CA ARG A 306 23.23 6.13 -0.19
C ARG A 306 24.24 5.41 -1.07
N GLU A 307 25.03 4.51 -0.48
CA GLU A 307 26.06 3.74 -1.19
C GLU A 307 25.41 2.82 -2.25
N GLY A 308 24.30 2.16 -1.92
CA GLY A 308 23.55 1.33 -2.85
C GLY A 308 23.04 2.09 -4.07
N TYR A 309 22.47 3.30 -3.88
CA TYR A 309 22.07 4.14 -5.01
C TYR A 309 23.25 4.69 -5.80
N GLU A 310 24.37 5.04 -5.15
CA GLU A 310 25.56 5.53 -5.85
C GLU A 310 26.09 4.49 -6.85
N ASN A 311 26.04 3.20 -6.48
CA ASN A 311 26.45 2.09 -7.34
C ASN A 311 25.59 1.93 -8.60
N VAL A 312 24.34 2.37 -8.59
CA VAL A 312 23.39 2.23 -9.72
C VAL A 312 22.78 3.56 -10.17
N LYS A 313 23.45 4.69 -9.90
CA LYS A 313 22.89 6.03 -10.09
C LYS A 313 22.36 6.32 -11.49
N GLU A 314 23.02 5.79 -12.51
CA GLU A 314 22.61 5.98 -13.92
C GLU A 314 21.30 5.22 -14.21
N LEU A 315 21.17 4.00 -13.71
CA LEU A 315 19.94 3.20 -13.80
C LEU A 315 18.81 3.85 -12.99
N ALA A 316 19.10 4.31 -11.77
CA ALA A 316 18.15 4.99 -10.91
C ALA A 316 17.59 6.27 -11.54
N ALA A 317 18.44 7.08 -12.20
CA ALA A 317 17.97 8.26 -12.93
C ALA A 317 17.03 7.91 -14.11
N GLY A 318 17.24 6.74 -14.71
CA GLY A 318 16.39 6.18 -15.77
C GLY A 318 15.07 5.57 -15.27
N HIS A 319 14.84 5.50 -13.97
CA HIS A 319 13.63 4.90 -13.39
C HIS A 319 12.41 5.83 -13.56
N ALA A 320 11.35 5.31 -14.17
CA ALA A 320 10.11 6.04 -14.47
C ALA A 320 9.10 6.03 -13.32
N GLY A 321 9.32 5.22 -12.29
CA GLY A 321 8.38 5.02 -11.18
C GLY A 321 7.53 3.75 -11.34
N PRO A 322 6.62 3.48 -10.39
CA PRO A 322 5.89 2.22 -10.32
C PRO A 322 4.59 2.21 -11.14
N ALA A 323 4.28 1.07 -11.76
CA ALA A 323 2.97 0.70 -12.24
C ALA A 323 2.42 -0.41 -11.32
N VAL A 324 1.34 -0.11 -10.61
CA VAL A 324 0.80 -0.91 -9.50
C VAL A 324 -0.53 -1.54 -9.89
N LEU A 325 -0.58 -2.87 -9.87
CA LEU A 325 -1.82 -3.62 -9.92
C LEU A 325 -2.15 -4.15 -8.52
N ASP A 326 -3.10 -3.52 -7.86
CA ASP A 326 -3.55 -3.90 -6.51
C ASP A 326 -4.70 -4.91 -6.56
N THR A 327 -4.97 -5.55 -5.43
CA THR A 327 -6.09 -6.48 -5.27
C THR A 327 -6.97 -6.13 -4.08
N PHE A 328 -8.23 -6.56 -4.11
CA PHE A 328 -9.16 -6.35 -3.00
C PHE A 328 -10.23 -7.46 -2.95
N GLY A 329 -11.01 -7.48 -1.86
CA GLY A 329 -12.11 -8.42 -1.66
C GLY A 329 -11.87 -9.38 -0.50
N GLU A 330 -10.66 -9.48 0.01
CA GLU A 330 -10.36 -10.25 1.22
C GLU A 330 -11.11 -9.71 2.45
N GLU A 331 -11.44 -10.60 3.37
CA GLU A 331 -12.06 -10.20 4.64
C GLU A 331 -11.13 -9.29 5.45
N PRO A 332 -11.65 -8.18 6.02
CA PRO A 332 -10.87 -7.31 6.88
C PRO A 332 -10.25 -8.06 8.07
N PHE A 333 -8.96 -7.86 8.29
CA PHE A 333 -8.22 -8.50 9.37
C PHE A 333 -8.45 -7.81 10.71
N SER A 334 -8.92 -8.56 11.71
CA SER A 334 -8.88 -8.12 13.11
C SER A 334 -7.80 -8.91 13.85
N PRO A 335 -6.66 -8.30 14.22
CA PRO A 335 -5.59 -9.00 14.91
C PRO A 335 -6.03 -9.45 16.30
N ALA A 336 -5.64 -10.67 16.67
CA ALA A 336 -5.69 -11.11 18.06
C ALA A 336 -4.58 -10.41 18.87
N GLU A 337 -4.87 -10.08 20.13
CA GLU A 337 -3.87 -9.55 21.05
C GLU A 337 -2.75 -10.58 21.28
N CYS A 338 -1.50 -10.11 21.21
CA CYS A 338 -0.30 -10.89 21.49
C CYS A 338 0.64 -10.04 22.37
N ASP A 339 0.53 -10.18 23.68
CA ASP A 339 1.30 -9.37 24.66
C ASP A 339 2.81 -9.61 24.60
N THR A 340 3.23 -10.73 24.00
CA THR A 340 4.63 -11.14 23.89
C THR A 340 5.30 -10.67 22.60
N ARG A 341 4.57 -10.00 21.70
CA ARG A 341 5.17 -9.46 20.47
C ARG A 341 6.13 -8.33 20.78
N ILE A 342 7.09 -8.12 19.89
CA ILE A 342 7.93 -6.92 19.95
C ILE A 342 7.08 -5.71 19.55
N CYS A 343 7.19 -4.62 20.31
CA CYS A 343 6.58 -3.34 20.02
C CYS A 343 7.66 -2.26 20.05
N LEU A 344 7.59 -1.28 19.14
CA LEU A 344 8.48 -0.12 19.20
C LEU A 344 8.15 0.74 20.41
N THR A 345 9.17 1.12 21.17
CA THR A 345 9.07 2.19 22.18
C THR A 345 8.82 3.55 21.52
N GLU A 346 8.32 4.55 22.26
CA GLU A 346 8.12 5.92 21.73
C GLU A 346 9.39 6.48 21.06
N THR A 347 10.56 6.29 21.68
CA THR A 347 11.86 6.69 21.11
C THR A 347 12.15 5.96 19.80
N GLN A 348 11.83 4.66 19.71
CA GLN A 348 12.01 3.87 18.50
C GLN A 348 11.03 4.25 17.40
N GLN A 349 9.78 4.62 17.74
CA GLN A 349 8.81 5.15 16.78
C GLN A 349 9.33 6.44 16.14
N LEU A 350 9.84 7.39 16.95
CA LEU A 350 10.46 8.62 16.44
C LEU A 350 11.66 8.33 15.53
N ARG A 351 12.52 7.37 15.89
CA ARG A 351 13.65 6.94 15.04
C ARG A 351 13.19 6.30 13.74
N SER A 352 12.14 5.48 13.77
CA SER A 352 11.56 4.85 12.58
C SER A 352 11.01 5.89 11.60
N VAL A 353 10.29 6.90 12.11
CA VAL A 353 9.81 8.04 11.31
C VAL A 353 10.98 8.82 10.71
N ARG A 354 11.99 9.15 11.51
CA ARG A 354 13.20 9.84 11.04
C ARG A 354 13.92 9.04 9.94
N MET A 355 14.14 7.76 10.15
CA MET A 355 14.78 6.85 9.20
C MET A 355 14.01 6.81 7.87
N ARG A 356 12.68 6.80 7.91
CA ARG A 356 11.83 6.84 6.72
C ARG A 356 11.95 8.17 5.98
N ASN A 357 11.83 9.29 6.67
CA ASN A 357 11.87 10.63 6.07
C ASN A 357 13.24 10.91 5.45
N GLU A 358 14.34 10.63 6.15
CA GLU A 358 15.68 10.77 5.59
C GLU A 358 15.93 9.79 4.43
N GLY A 359 15.33 8.59 4.47
CA GLY A 359 15.39 7.60 3.39
C GLY A 359 14.70 8.05 2.11
N ILE A 360 13.53 8.70 2.21
CA ILE A 360 12.81 9.30 1.07
C ILE A 360 13.68 10.39 0.44
N GLN A 361 14.25 11.29 1.25
CA GLN A 361 15.15 12.34 0.77
C GLN A 361 16.39 11.80 0.06
N ILE A 362 16.96 10.68 0.55
CA ILE A 362 18.05 10.01 -0.16
C ILE A 362 17.58 9.52 -1.52
N THR A 363 16.44 8.82 -1.57
CA THR A 363 15.88 8.24 -2.80
C THR A 363 15.60 9.31 -3.85
N GLN A 364 14.96 10.43 -3.47
CA GLN A 364 14.62 11.54 -4.37
C GLN A 364 15.84 12.16 -5.09
N ARG A 365 17.04 12.06 -4.50
CA ARG A 365 18.28 12.54 -5.16
C ARG A 365 18.71 11.69 -6.35
N TYR A 366 18.33 10.42 -6.38
CA TYR A 366 18.70 9.45 -7.41
C TYR A 366 17.55 9.14 -8.35
N ILE A 367 16.34 9.01 -7.81
CA ILE A 367 15.08 8.84 -8.55
C ILE A 367 14.29 10.15 -8.41
N ARG A 368 14.47 11.03 -9.38
CA ARG A 368 13.87 12.38 -9.38
C ARG A 368 12.36 12.33 -9.48
N GLU A 369 11.68 12.97 -8.54
CA GLU A 369 10.23 12.93 -8.43
C GLU A 369 9.55 13.77 -9.50
N GLU A 370 10.17 14.91 -9.82
CA GLU A 370 9.77 15.83 -10.88
C GLU A 370 9.89 15.21 -12.29
N GLU A 371 10.57 14.07 -12.43
CA GLU A 371 10.76 13.38 -13.72
C GLU A 371 10.04 12.03 -13.81
N ARG A 372 9.39 11.55 -12.75
CA ARG A 372 8.74 10.22 -12.70
C ARG A 372 7.23 10.34 -12.54
N SER A 373 6.49 9.27 -12.85
CA SER A 373 5.06 9.16 -12.55
C SER A 373 4.74 7.77 -12.00
N PHE A 374 3.46 7.52 -11.73
CA PHE A 374 2.98 6.21 -11.33
C PHE A 374 1.61 5.92 -11.95
N THR A 375 1.19 4.67 -11.88
CA THR A 375 -0.21 4.29 -12.06
C THR A 375 -0.61 3.26 -11.04
N ILE A 376 -1.84 3.31 -10.58
CA ILE A 376 -2.46 2.26 -9.77
C ILE A 376 -3.82 1.87 -10.35
N MET A 377 -4.08 0.57 -10.39
CA MET A 377 -5.36 -0.02 -10.77
C MET A 377 -5.61 -1.24 -9.90
N ALA A 378 -6.87 -1.49 -9.52
CA ALA A 378 -7.21 -2.62 -8.66
C ALA A 378 -8.21 -3.60 -9.32
N PHE A 379 -8.09 -4.89 -8.98
CA PHE A 379 -9.07 -5.93 -9.34
C PHE A 379 -9.48 -6.77 -8.12
N PRO A 380 -10.71 -7.30 -8.11
CA PRO A 380 -11.13 -8.15 -7.01
C PRO A 380 -10.43 -9.51 -7.07
N VAL A 381 -10.32 -10.17 -5.92
CA VAL A 381 -9.96 -11.59 -5.79
C VAL A 381 -11.19 -12.43 -5.40
N PRO A 382 -11.15 -13.77 -5.58
CA PRO A 382 -12.27 -14.66 -5.27
C PRO A 382 -12.84 -14.55 -3.85
N ALA A 383 -12.03 -14.13 -2.88
CA ALA A 383 -12.48 -13.84 -1.52
C ALA A 383 -13.65 -12.83 -1.43
N ILE A 384 -13.86 -12.02 -2.47
CA ILE A 384 -14.95 -11.04 -2.53
C ILE A 384 -16.36 -11.65 -2.48
N GLY A 385 -16.48 -12.97 -2.71
CA GLY A 385 -17.71 -13.72 -2.55
C GLY A 385 -18.15 -14.51 -3.77
N GLU A 386 -19.32 -15.12 -3.69
CA GLU A 386 -19.84 -16.07 -4.70
C GLU A 386 -20.03 -15.46 -6.10
N HIS A 387 -20.21 -14.14 -6.19
CA HIS A 387 -20.36 -13.40 -7.44
C HIS A 387 -19.03 -12.90 -8.02
N PHE A 388 -17.89 -13.47 -7.60
CA PHE A 388 -16.54 -13.04 -8.01
C PHE A 388 -16.41 -12.74 -9.52
N GLU A 389 -16.80 -13.66 -10.40
CA GLU A 389 -16.64 -13.49 -11.85
C GLU A 389 -17.47 -12.30 -12.39
N GLU A 390 -18.71 -12.14 -11.90
CA GLU A 390 -19.59 -11.02 -12.26
C GLU A 390 -19.04 -9.69 -11.75
N ILE A 391 -18.55 -9.65 -10.51
CA ILE A 391 -17.94 -8.47 -9.91
C ILE A 391 -16.66 -8.10 -10.66
N PHE A 392 -15.82 -9.08 -11.01
CA PHE A 392 -14.61 -8.86 -11.80
C PHE A 392 -14.95 -8.23 -13.15
N ASP A 393 -16.00 -8.70 -13.82
CA ASP A 393 -16.48 -8.13 -15.08
C ASP A 393 -17.01 -6.70 -14.92
N GLU A 394 -17.72 -6.38 -13.84
CA GLU A 394 -18.11 -5.00 -13.53
C GLU A 394 -16.90 -4.13 -13.24
N VAL A 395 -15.88 -4.64 -12.57
CA VAL A 395 -14.63 -3.91 -12.28
C VAL A 395 -13.83 -3.65 -13.56
N ILE A 396 -13.82 -4.58 -14.52
CA ILE A 396 -13.29 -4.29 -15.87
C ILE A 396 -14.03 -3.08 -16.45
N LYS A 397 -15.37 -3.03 -16.39
CA LYS A 397 -16.13 -1.88 -16.92
C LYS A 397 -15.80 -0.59 -16.18
N ILE A 398 -15.73 -0.61 -14.84
CA ILE A 398 -15.39 0.52 -13.99
C ILE A 398 -14.00 1.07 -14.33
N ASN A 399 -12.98 0.21 -14.41
CA ASN A 399 -11.61 0.60 -14.73
C ASN A 399 -11.47 1.15 -16.15
N THR A 400 -12.41 0.83 -17.04
CA THR A 400 -12.32 1.13 -18.48
C THR A 400 -13.43 2.08 -18.95
N LEU A 401 -13.99 2.87 -18.04
CA LEU A 401 -14.89 3.98 -18.35
C LEU A 401 -14.20 5.00 -19.28
N ASP A 402 -14.98 5.73 -20.06
CA ASP A 402 -14.45 6.66 -21.05
C ASP A 402 -13.89 7.93 -20.38
N ASN A 403 -12.57 8.01 -20.30
CA ASN A 403 -11.87 9.17 -19.73
C ASN A 403 -12.31 10.50 -20.35
N ARG A 404 -12.45 10.60 -21.68
CA ARG A 404 -12.81 11.86 -22.35
C ARG A 404 -14.25 12.28 -22.07
N ARG A 405 -15.13 11.31 -21.83
CA ARG A 405 -16.50 11.56 -21.40
C ARG A 405 -16.52 12.15 -19.99
N TYR A 406 -15.84 11.49 -19.05
CA TYR A 406 -15.76 11.96 -17.66
C TYR A 406 -15.03 13.30 -17.53
N GLU A 407 -13.91 13.49 -18.25
CA GLU A 407 -13.15 14.75 -18.28
C GLU A 407 -14.05 15.96 -18.54
N LYS A 408 -14.94 15.86 -19.53
CA LYS A 408 -15.88 16.92 -19.90
C LYS A 408 -16.94 17.18 -18.84
N ILE A 409 -17.48 16.11 -18.25
CA ILE A 409 -18.48 16.21 -17.19
C ILE A 409 -17.86 16.85 -15.94
N GLN A 410 -16.68 16.37 -15.54
CA GLN A 410 -15.89 16.87 -14.42
C GLN A 410 -15.51 18.33 -14.65
N GLN A 411 -15.19 18.73 -15.89
CA GLN A 411 -14.89 20.12 -16.22
C GLN A 411 -16.06 21.06 -15.92
N HIS A 412 -17.31 20.67 -16.18
CA HIS A 412 -18.47 21.49 -15.80
C HIS A 412 -18.56 21.70 -14.28
N ILE A 413 -18.22 20.67 -13.49
CA ILE A 413 -18.17 20.76 -12.03
C ILE A 413 -17.06 21.74 -11.60
N ILE A 414 -15.87 21.62 -12.19
CA ILE A 414 -14.73 22.51 -11.93
C ILE A 414 -15.07 23.95 -12.28
N GLU A 415 -15.69 24.22 -13.43
CA GLU A 415 -16.10 25.57 -13.83
C GLU A 415 -17.07 26.19 -12.81
N ALA A 416 -18.01 25.40 -12.28
CA ALA A 416 -18.90 25.85 -11.23
C ALA A 416 -18.13 26.16 -9.93
N LEU A 417 -17.20 25.30 -9.53
CA LEU A 417 -16.38 25.44 -8.33
C LEU A 417 -15.42 26.65 -8.40
N ASP A 418 -14.70 26.81 -9.52
CA ASP A 418 -13.77 27.92 -9.79
C ASP A 418 -14.49 29.28 -9.83
N SER A 419 -15.81 29.29 -10.06
CA SER A 419 -16.62 30.52 -10.00
C SER A 419 -17.02 30.95 -8.58
N GLY A 420 -16.70 30.13 -7.58
CA GLY A 420 -17.04 30.34 -6.18
C GLY A 420 -15.84 30.61 -5.27
N VAL A 421 -16.13 30.81 -3.99
CA VAL A 421 -15.13 31.02 -2.92
C VAL A 421 -15.19 29.95 -1.83
N ALA A 422 -16.24 29.13 -1.84
CA ALA A 422 -16.44 28.02 -0.93
C ALA A 422 -17.45 27.02 -1.48
N ALA A 423 -17.40 25.78 -0.99
CA ALA A 423 -18.52 24.86 -1.04
C ALA A 423 -19.09 24.65 0.35
N ARG A 424 -20.42 24.52 0.45
CA ARG A 424 -21.10 24.00 1.63
C ARG A 424 -21.62 22.61 1.33
N VAL A 425 -21.17 21.64 2.11
CA VAL A 425 -21.60 20.24 2.02
C VAL A 425 -22.51 19.95 3.20
N ARG A 426 -23.69 19.41 2.93
CA ARG A 426 -24.68 19.05 3.95
C ARG A 426 -25.13 17.62 3.80
N GLY A 427 -25.22 16.90 4.91
CA GLY A 427 -25.86 15.60 5.00
C GLY A 427 -27.39 15.70 4.99
N LYS A 428 -28.06 14.55 4.86
CA LYS A 428 -29.50 14.39 5.01
C LYS A 428 -29.84 13.19 5.90
N GLY A 429 -31.08 13.15 6.36
CA GLY A 429 -31.55 12.06 7.22
C GLY A 429 -30.83 12.07 8.57
N ARG A 430 -30.14 10.97 8.90
CA ARG A 430 -29.31 10.89 10.12
C ARG A 430 -27.93 11.53 9.96
N ASN A 431 -27.48 11.76 8.72
CA ASN A 431 -26.17 12.34 8.48
C ASN A 431 -26.19 13.83 8.82
N SER A 432 -25.44 14.20 9.85
CA SER A 432 -25.38 15.55 10.41
C SER A 432 -24.27 16.42 9.81
N THR A 433 -23.67 16.00 8.69
CA THR A 433 -22.63 16.78 8.00
C THR A 433 -23.14 18.19 7.71
N ASP A 434 -22.36 19.20 8.08
CA ASP A 434 -22.52 20.59 7.67
C ASP A 434 -21.13 21.23 7.73
N ILE A 435 -20.45 21.24 6.59
CA ILE A 435 -19.07 21.72 6.47
C ILE A 435 -18.97 22.75 5.34
N ILE A 436 -18.27 23.83 5.62
CA ILE A 436 -17.87 24.84 4.64
C ILE A 436 -16.41 24.59 4.31
N VAL A 437 -16.10 24.48 3.03
CA VAL A 437 -14.75 24.30 2.48
C VAL A 437 -14.37 25.56 1.73
N ARG A 438 -13.21 26.14 2.06
CA ARG A 438 -12.71 27.37 1.41
C ARG A 438 -11.76 27.03 0.27
N PHE A 439 -11.94 27.73 -0.84
CA PHE A 439 -11.14 27.52 -2.05
C PHE A 439 -9.99 28.51 -2.14
N HIS A 440 -8.97 28.14 -2.91
CA HIS A 440 -7.91 29.07 -3.27
C HIS A 440 -8.45 30.14 -4.22
N PRO A 441 -8.20 31.45 -3.97
CA PRO A 441 -8.65 32.50 -4.86
C PRO A 441 -7.86 32.46 -6.17
N LEU A 442 -8.57 32.50 -7.29
CA LEU A 442 -7.98 32.57 -8.63
C LEU A 442 -7.66 34.02 -9.00
N ARG A 443 -6.49 34.24 -9.59
CA ARG A 443 -6.09 35.55 -10.14
C ARG A 443 -6.43 35.64 -11.62
N ASP A 444 -6.26 34.55 -12.35
CA ASP A 444 -6.58 34.45 -13.78
C ASP A 444 -7.31 33.14 -14.08
N VAL A 445 -8.65 33.18 -14.07
CA VAL A 445 -9.52 32.02 -14.33
C VAL A 445 -9.30 31.35 -15.69
N ALA A 446 -8.68 32.06 -16.66
CA ALA A 446 -8.38 31.49 -17.97
C ALA A 446 -7.09 30.64 -17.97
N ARG A 447 -6.26 30.76 -16.92
CA ARG A 447 -4.96 30.07 -16.81
C ARG A 447 -4.82 29.25 -15.54
N GLU A 448 -5.62 29.53 -14.53
CA GLU A 448 -5.56 28.93 -13.20
C GLU A 448 -6.88 28.22 -12.89
N THR A 449 -6.77 27.17 -12.10
CA THR A 449 -7.89 26.46 -11.49
C THR A 449 -7.55 26.07 -10.06
N ALA A 450 -8.56 26.03 -9.20
CA ALA A 450 -8.40 25.58 -7.82
C ALA A 450 -8.64 24.07 -7.69
N PHE A 451 -9.05 23.39 -8.76
CA PHE A 451 -9.44 21.99 -8.73
C PHE A 451 -8.73 21.17 -9.79
N GLU A 452 -8.33 19.97 -9.43
CA GLU A 452 -7.79 18.97 -10.35
C GLU A 452 -8.91 18.12 -10.95
N ASN A 453 -8.80 17.86 -12.24
CA ASN A 453 -9.67 16.97 -13.01
C ASN A 453 -9.05 15.57 -13.05
N CYS A 454 -9.38 14.74 -12.05
CA CYS A 454 -8.80 13.42 -11.88
C CYS A 454 -9.53 12.41 -12.79
N VAL A 455 -8.95 12.24 -13.98
CA VAL A 455 -9.29 11.21 -14.96
C VAL A 455 -8.45 9.94 -14.72
N ALA A 456 -8.69 8.84 -15.45
CA ALA A 456 -7.90 7.62 -15.27
C ALA A 456 -6.52 7.74 -15.95
N ASP A 457 -5.62 8.56 -15.38
CA ASP A 457 -4.23 8.76 -15.80
C ASP A 457 -3.25 8.15 -14.78
N VAL A 458 -3.32 8.50 -13.49
CA VAL A 458 -2.49 7.89 -12.43
C VAL A 458 -3.32 6.97 -11.53
N ASN A 459 -4.58 7.33 -11.29
CA ASN A 459 -5.51 6.56 -10.46
C ASN A 459 -6.61 5.98 -11.34
N ILE A 460 -6.66 4.66 -11.47
CA ILE A 460 -7.67 3.95 -12.26
C ILE A 460 -8.60 3.22 -11.28
N PRO A 461 -9.92 3.47 -11.30
CA PRO A 461 -10.70 4.16 -12.35
C PRO A 461 -10.72 5.68 -12.26
N VAL A 462 -11.21 6.35 -13.32
CA VAL A 462 -11.63 7.76 -13.27
C VAL A 462 -12.70 7.95 -12.20
N GLY A 463 -12.79 9.15 -11.62
CA GLY A 463 -13.99 9.45 -10.87
C GLY A 463 -14.00 10.54 -9.83
N GLU A 464 -13.21 11.61 -9.91
CA GLU A 464 -13.38 12.74 -8.98
C GLU A 464 -12.88 14.08 -9.54
N VAL A 465 -13.27 15.15 -8.86
CA VAL A 465 -12.59 16.45 -8.95
C VAL A 465 -12.20 16.85 -7.53
N PHE A 466 -10.98 17.34 -7.32
CA PHE A 466 -10.47 17.58 -5.96
C PHE A 466 -9.65 18.86 -5.83
N THR A 467 -9.43 19.32 -4.61
CA THR A 467 -8.61 20.50 -4.28
C THR A 467 -7.88 20.27 -2.95
N SER A 468 -6.69 20.87 -2.79
CA SER A 468 -6.17 21.13 -1.44
C SER A 468 -6.85 22.39 -0.90
N PRO A 469 -7.75 22.31 0.10
CA PRO A 469 -8.52 23.47 0.50
C PRO A 469 -7.68 24.48 1.29
N GLN A 470 -8.13 25.74 1.29
CA GLN A 470 -7.63 26.69 2.28
C GLN A 470 -8.06 26.25 3.66
N LEU A 471 -7.11 26.13 4.59
CA LEU A 471 -7.46 25.74 5.96
C LEU A 471 -8.29 26.83 6.63
N MET A 472 -7.82 28.08 6.61
CA MET A 472 -8.55 29.21 7.19
C MET A 472 -9.96 29.34 6.60
N GLY A 473 -10.97 29.35 7.47
CA GLY A 473 -12.36 29.44 7.06
C GLY A 473 -13.00 28.12 6.61
N THR A 474 -12.26 27.01 6.50
CA THR A 474 -12.81 25.65 6.36
C THR A 474 -13.26 25.15 7.73
N ASN A 475 -14.57 24.99 7.94
CA ASN A 475 -15.15 24.75 9.26
C ASN A 475 -16.40 23.89 9.17
N GLY A 476 -16.62 23.04 10.18
CA GLY A 476 -17.88 22.33 10.36
C GLY A 476 -17.72 20.92 10.90
N LEU A 477 -18.78 20.14 10.73
CA LEU A 477 -18.87 18.75 11.13
C LEU A 477 -18.93 17.88 9.87
N LEU A 478 -18.03 16.90 9.77
CA LEU A 478 -18.14 15.76 8.87
C LEU A 478 -18.72 14.59 9.66
N PHE A 479 -19.78 13.97 9.14
CA PHE A 479 -20.39 12.79 9.72
C PHE A 479 -20.58 11.72 8.64
N VAL A 480 -20.30 10.46 8.96
CA VAL A 480 -20.60 9.31 8.11
C VAL A 480 -21.18 8.19 8.98
N SER A 481 -22.35 7.66 8.62
CA SER A 481 -23.01 6.66 9.48
C SER A 481 -22.25 5.34 9.53
N ARG A 482 -21.56 4.99 8.43
CA ARG A 482 -20.74 3.79 8.31
C ARG A 482 -19.68 3.98 7.22
N VAL A 483 -18.42 3.75 7.54
CA VAL A 483 -17.30 3.83 6.57
C VAL A 483 -16.23 2.79 6.89
N PHE A 484 -15.53 2.30 5.87
CA PHE A 484 -14.43 1.35 6.01
C PHE A 484 -13.14 2.04 5.58
N LEU A 485 -12.16 2.13 6.48
CA LEU A 485 -10.90 2.84 6.27
C LEU A 485 -9.74 1.90 6.63
N ASN A 486 -8.83 1.65 5.70
CA ASN A 486 -7.63 0.82 5.94
C ASN A 486 -7.91 -0.56 6.57
N GLY A 487 -9.00 -1.22 6.18
CA GLY A 487 -9.40 -2.53 6.75
C GLY A 487 -10.12 -2.44 8.09
N TYR A 488 -10.53 -1.26 8.52
CA TYR A 488 -11.24 -1.03 9.79
C TYR A 488 -12.61 -0.40 9.55
N GLU A 489 -13.65 -0.88 10.24
CA GLU A 489 -15.00 -0.32 10.17
C GLU A 489 -15.18 0.79 11.22
N PHE A 490 -15.72 1.94 10.79
CA PHE A 490 -16.16 3.02 11.67
C PHE A 490 -17.67 3.20 11.55
N ARG A 491 -18.35 3.25 12.70
CA ARG A 491 -19.80 3.50 12.81
C ARG A 491 -20.02 4.86 13.42
N ASP A 492 -20.98 5.63 12.89
CA ASP A 492 -21.32 6.99 13.32
C ASP A 492 -20.07 7.88 13.50
N LEU A 493 -19.16 7.84 12.51
CA LEU A 493 -17.91 8.60 12.55
C LEU A 493 -18.22 10.09 12.43
N ALA A 494 -17.75 10.87 13.40
CA ALA A 494 -17.92 12.31 13.44
C ALA A 494 -16.56 13.00 13.62
N ILE A 495 -16.21 13.93 12.73
CA ILE A 495 -14.98 14.73 12.78
C ILE A 495 -15.36 16.21 12.72
N THR A 496 -14.97 16.98 13.74
CA THR A 496 -15.16 18.43 13.76
C THR A 496 -13.87 19.11 13.34
N VAL A 497 -13.98 20.02 12.37
CA VAL A 497 -12.87 20.83 11.86
C VAL A 497 -13.11 22.31 12.13
N LYS A 498 -12.04 22.99 12.54
CA LYS A 498 -12.00 24.44 12.68
C LYS A 498 -10.76 24.99 12.01
N ASP A 499 -10.96 25.96 11.11
CA ASP A 499 -9.92 26.51 10.25
C ASP A 499 -9.05 25.41 9.64
N GLY A 500 -9.72 24.40 9.08
CA GLY A 500 -9.13 23.28 8.37
C GLY A 500 -8.37 22.30 9.25
N MET A 501 -8.39 22.44 10.58
CA MET A 501 -7.72 21.53 11.51
C MET A 501 -8.74 20.71 12.29
N VAL A 502 -8.47 19.42 12.48
CA VAL A 502 -9.28 18.56 13.36
C VAL A 502 -9.22 19.07 14.80
N THR A 503 -10.38 19.36 15.39
CA THR A 503 -10.49 19.83 16.78
C THR A 503 -11.22 18.86 17.70
N ASP A 504 -12.10 18.02 17.14
CA ASP A 504 -12.82 17.02 17.92
C ASP A 504 -13.26 15.85 17.04
N TYR A 505 -13.50 14.68 17.64
CA TYR A 505 -13.88 13.47 16.93
C TYR A 505 -14.55 12.43 17.84
N SER A 506 -15.39 11.58 17.25
CA SER A 506 -16.02 10.43 17.93
C SER A 506 -16.48 9.38 16.93
N CYS A 507 -16.68 8.15 17.40
CA CYS A 507 -17.38 7.10 16.66
C CYS A 507 -18.25 6.26 17.60
N GLY A 508 -19.30 5.67 17.05
CA GLY A 508 -20.24 4.76 17.70
C GLY A 508 -19.80 3.29 17.71
N ASN A 509 -18.51 3.00 17.49
CA ASN A 509 -18.00 1.63 17.48
C ASN A 509 -18.11 0.93 18.85
N PHE A 510 -18.01 1.70 19.94
CA PHE A 510 -17.91 1.22 21.31
C PHE A 510 -18.96 1.90 22.21
N MET A 511 -19.32 1.23 23.31
CA MET A 511 -20.22 1.83 24.30
C MET A 511 -19.55 2.94 25.11
N ASP A 512 -18.23 2.83 25.36
CA ASP A 512 -17.42 3.87 25.99
C ASP A 512 -16.92 4.87 24.92
N PRO A 513 -17.33 6.15 24.97
CA PRO A 513 -16.87 7.17 24.03
C PRO A 513 -15.34 7.31 23.98
N GLU A 514 -14.64 7.12 25.10
CA GLU A 514 -13.17 7.25 25.15
C GLU A 514 -12.46 6.12 24.41
N GLU A 515 -13.07 4.94 24.31
CA GLU A 515 -12.56 3.86 23.48
C GLU A 515 -12.70 4.20 21.99
N GLY A 516 -13.83 4.77 21.58
CA GLY A 516 -14.02 5.29 20.22
C GLY A 516 -13.01 6.38 19.85
N ARG A 517 -12.69 7.27 20.78
CA ARG A 517 -11.65 8.30 20.57
C ARG A 517 -10.27 7.68 20.34
N ARG A 518 -9.84 6.75 21.22
CA ARG A 518 -8.55 6.05 21.06
C ARG A 518 -8.46 5.27 19.76
N TYR A 519 -9.59 4.72 19.31
CA TYR A 519 -9.69 4.03 18.03
C TYR A 519 -9.43 4.96 16.84
N ILE A 520 -10.00 6.17 16.84
CA ILE A 520 -9.74 7.20 15.82
C ILE A 520 -8.29 7.71 15.90
N GLU A 521 -7.78 7.97 17.11
CA GLU A 521 -6.40 8.43 17.32
C GLU A 521 -5.37 7.48 16.71
N SER A 522 -5.61 6.17 16.83
CA SER A 522 -4.68 5.15 16.35
C SER A 522 -4.78 4.91 14.84
N ASN A 523 -5.98 5.01 14.25
CA ASN A 523 -6.24 4.53 12.89
C ASN A 523 -6.50 5.62 11.86
N ILE A 524 -6.92 6.83 12.28
CA ILE A 524 -7.18 7.98 11.40
C ILE A 524 -6.16 9.09 11.66
N LEU A 525 -5.87 9.40 12.94
CA LEU A 525 -4.92 10.46 13.28
C LEU A 525 -3.46 9.97 13.35
N TYR A 526 -3.21 8.66 13.30
CA TYR A 526 -1.87 8.08 13.40
C TYR A 526 -1.05 8.62 14.57
N HIS A 527 -1.70 8.78 15.73
CA HIS A 527 -1.15 9.34 16.97
C HIS A 527 -0.74 10.83 16.91
N HIS A 528 -1.08 11.53 15.84
CA HIS A 528 -0.96 12.99 15.78
C HIS A 528 -2.08 13.64 16.62
N ARG A 529 -1.76 14.77 17.25
CA ARG A 529 -2.75 15.51 18.08
C ARG A 529 -3.88 16.11 17.27
N THR A 530 -3.60 16.46 16.02
CA THR A 530 -4.52 17.06 15.05
C THR A 530 -3.93 16.83 13.66
N LEU A 531 -4.80 16.80 12.66
CA LEU A 531 -4.44 16.75 11.24
C LEU A 531 -5.16 17.88 10.49
N PRO A 532 -4.56 18.43 9.42
CA PRO A 532 -5.26 19.32 8.52
C PRO A 532 -6.23 18.54 7.60
N VAL A 533 -7.22 19.24 7.05
CA VAL A 533 -7.96 18.78 5.87
C VAL A 533 -7.04 18.96 4.67
N GLY A 534 -6.43 17.86 4.24
CA GLY A 534 -5.49 17.83 3.11
C GLY A 534 -6.19 17.95 1.77
N GLU A 535 -7.43 17.47 1.69
CA GLU A 535 -8.21 17.41 0.46
C GLU A 535 -9.71 17.58 0.69
N PHE A 536 -10.38 18.18 -0.29
CA PHE A 536 -11.81 18.04 -0.52
C PHE A 536 -12.07 17.64 -1.97
N ALA A 537 -12.91 16.64 -2.17
CA ALA A 537 -13.23 16.13 -3.49
C ALA A 537 -14.71 15.80 -3.67
N ILE A 538 -15.13 15.75 -4.94
CA ILE A 538 -16.45 15.29 -5.36
C ILE A 538 -16.25 14.08 -6.27
N GLY A 539 -16.47 12.88 -5.71
CA GLY A 539 -16.54 11.65 -6.49
C GLY A 539 -17.67 11.70 -7.51
N THR A 540 -17.44 11.14 -8.69
CA THR A 540 -18.32 11.12 -9.86
C THR A 540 -18.55 9.70 -10.41
N ASN A 541 -17.93 8.67 -9.83
CA ASN A 541 -18.06 7.29 -10.29
C ASN A 541 -19.29 6.61 -9.68
N THR A 542 -20.46 7.03 -10.14
CA THR A 542 -21.75 6.46 -9.73
C THR A 542 -21.94 5.01 -10.18
N THR A 543 -21.21 4.56 -11.22
CA THR A 543 -21.15 3.16 -11.63
C THR A 543 -20.54 2.29 -10.53
N ALA A 544 -19.37 2.67 -10.01
CA ALA A 544 -18.72 1.97 -8.90
C ALA A 544 -19.58 2.00 -7.62
N TYR A 545 -20.22 3.13 -7.33
CA TYR A 545 -21.17 3.24 -6.23
C TYR A 545 -22.30 2.19 -6.35
N VAL A 546 -22.95 2.11 -7.51
CA VAL A 546 -24.05 1.17 -7.76
C VAL A 546 -23.60 -0.29 -7.72
N VAL A 547 -22.44 -0.60 -8.30
CA VAL A 547 -21.88 -1.96 -8.23
C VAL A 547 -21.60 -2.35 -6.79
N GLY A 548 -21.04 -1.44 -5.99
CA GLY A 548 -20.87 -1.63 -4.54
C GLY A 548 -22.18 -2.02 -3.86
N ARG A 549 -23.24 -1.23 -4.08
CA ARG A 549 -24.59 -1.48 -3.53
C ARG A 549 -25.19 -2.80 -4.00
N LYS A 550 -25.07 -3.11 -5.29
CA LYS A 550 -25.69 -4.28 -5.92
C LYS A 550 -25.17 -5.59 -5.31
N TYR A 551 -23.87 -5.67 -5.04
CA TYR A 551 -23.24 -6.87 -4.50
C TYR A 551 -22.94 -6.80 -2.98
N GLY A 552 -23.20 -5.66 -2.33
CA GLY A 552 -22.92 -5.47 -0.90
C GLY A 552 -21.43 -5.44 -0.56
N ILE A 553 -20.61 -4.91 -1.48
CA ILE A 553 -19.13 -4.93 -1.40
C ILE A 553 -18.54 -3.55 -1.10
N GLU A 554 -19.34 -2.56 -0.69
CA GLU A 554 -18.85 -1.20 -0.47
C GLU A 554 -17.72 -1.12 0.56
N GLY A 555 -17.77 -1.98 1.58
CA GLY A 555 -16.74 -2.06 2.61
C GLY A 555 -15.48 -2.83 2.21
N LEU A 556 -15.47 -3.43 1.01
CA LEU A 556 -14.34 -4.16 0.45
C LEU A 556 -13.63 -3.37 -0.66
N TRP A 557 -14.17 -2.21 -1.05
CA TRP A 557 -13.48 -1.36 -2.02
C TRP A 557 -12.12 -0.90 -1.46
N PRO A 558 -11.05 -0.95 -2.28
CA PRO A 558 -9.84 -0.23 -1.94
C PRO A 558 -10.15 1.27 -1.96
N ILE A 559 -9.41 2.06 -1.18
CA ILE A 559 -9.61 3.52 -1.08
C ILE A 559 -9.65 4.15 -2.48
N LEU A 560 -8.75 3.71 -3.38
CA LEU A 560 -8.69 4.06 -4.81
C LEU A 560 -10.06 4.05 -5.53
N ILE A 561 -10.95 3.11 -5.20
CA ILE A 561 -12.29 3.05 -5.78
C ILE A 561 -13.30 3.74 -4.87
N ALA A 562 -13.20 3.53 -3.54
CA ALA A 562 -14.16 4.05 -2.56
C ALA A 562 -14.28 5.58 -2.60
N GLU A 563 -13.15 6.30 -2.69
CA GLU A 563 -13.09 7.76 -2.76
C GLU A 563 -13.91 8.34 -3.92
N LYS A 564 -14.00 7.58 -5.02
CA LYS A 564 -14.69 8.00 -6.25
C LYS A 564 -16.21 7.81 -6.20
N THR A 565 -16.72 7.20 -5.13
CA THR A 565 -18.15 6.84 -4.96
C THR A 565 -18.98 7.88 -4.20
N GLY A 566 -18.44 9.06 -3.91
CA GLY A 566 -19.13 10.16 -3.26
C GLY A 566 -18.20 11.34 -2.98
N PRO A 567 -18.70 12.46 -2.42
CA PRO A 567 -17.79 13.49 -1.92
C PRO A 567 -17.01 12.97 -0.72
N HIS A 568 -15.75 13.35 -0.64
CA HIS A 568 -14.85 12.91 0.42
C HIS A 568 -13.92 14.02 0.90
N PHE A 569 -13.34 13.77 2.07
CA PHE A 569 -12.40 14.66 2.74
C PHE A 569 -11.20 13.84 3.21
N ALA A 570 -10.00 14.27 2.85
CA ALA A 570 -8.79 13.65 3.36
C ALA A 570 -8.29 14.37 4.62
N LEU A 571 -8.02 13.60 5.66
CA LEU A 571 -7.30 14.07 6.85
C LEU A 571 -5.82 13.72 6.73
N GLY A 572 -4.94 14.72 6.88
CA GLY A 572 -3.50 14.57 6.75
C GLY A 572 -2.89 15.47 5.69
N ASP A 573 -1.85 14.99 5.03
CA ASP A 573 -1.08 15.74 4.04
C ASP A 573 -1.89 16.01 2.76
N THR A 574 -1.47 16.97 1.92
CA THR A 574 -2.11 17.21 0.62
C THR A 574 -1.76 16.11 -0.37
N CYS A 575 -2.57 15.94 -1.43
CA CYS A 575 -2.25 15.02 -2.54
C CYS A 575 -0.95 15.37 -3.28
N TYR A 576 -0.42 16.57 -3.06
CA TYR A 576 0.84 17.05 -3.65
C TYR A 576 2.01 17.01 -2.67
N SER A 577 1.93 16.21 -1.60
CA SER A 577 3.01 16.09 -0.63
C SER A 577 4.36 15.85 -1.30
N TRP A 578 5.33 16.74 -1.06
CA TRP A 578 6.67 16.77 -1.68
C TRP A 578 6.73 17.28 -3.13
N GLU A 579 5.58 17.50 -3.77
CA GLU A 579 5.43 17.97 -5.15
C GLU A 579 4.77 19.36 -5.23
N GLU A 580 4.51 20.04 -4.11
CA GLU A 580 3.72 21.28 -4.09
C GLU A 580 4.33 22.42 -4.92
N ASP A 581 5.65 22.43 -5.04
CA ASP A 581 6.40 23.43 -5.81
C ASP A 581 6.50 23.10 -7.31
N ASN A 582 6.06 21.91 -7.74
CA ASN A 582 6.04 21.50 -9.14
C ASN A 582 4.71 21.93 -9.80
N PRO A 583 4.74 22.65 -10.93
CA PRO A 583 3.53 22.97 -11.67
C PRO A 583 2.81 21.71 -12.18
N VAL A 584 1.50 21.65 -11.94
CA VAL A 584 0.61 20.60 -12.45
C VAL A 584 -0.53 21.28 -13.22
N TYR A 585 -0.97 20.66 -14.31
CA TYR A 585 -1.95 21.22 -15.22
C TYR A 585 -3.09 20.23 -15.44
N ASN A 586 -4.32 20.76 -15.49
CA ASN A 586 -5.47 19.98 -15.93
C ASN A 586 -5.40 19.69 -17.44
N PRO A 587 -6.19 18.73 -17.95
CA PRO A 587 -6.31 18.46 -19.39
C PRO A 587 -6.71 19.68 -20.24
N ASP A 588 -7.40 20.66 -19.65
CA ASP A 588 -7.76 21.93 -20.29
C ASP A 588 -6.59 22.93 -20.40
N GLY A 589 -5.43 22.59 -19.82
CA GLY A 589 -4.20 23.39 -19.82
C GLY A 589 -4.11 24.44 -18.71
N ARG A 590 -5.09 24.54 -17.81
CA ARG A 590 -5.03 25.45 -16.65
C ARG A 590 -4.13 24.87 -15.55
N GLU A 591 -3.30 25.72 -14.96
CA GLU A 591 -2.46 25.35 -13.83
C GLU A 591 -3.31 25.17 -12.57
N ILE A 592 -3.14 24.04 -11.90
CA ILE A 592 -3.77 23.78 -10.60
C ILE A 592 -2.96 24.50 -9.53
N ILE A 593 -3.52 25.57 -8.95
CA ILE A 593 -2.80 26.39 -7.95
C ILE A 593 -2.97 25.89 -6.52
N ALA A 594 -3.98 25.05 -6.27
CA ALA A 594 -4.34 24.56 -4.94
C ALA A 594 -3.53 23.30 -4.56
N ARG A 595 -2.19 23.45 -4.55
CA ARG A 595 -1.24 22.35 -4.24
C ARG A 595 -0.76 22.35 -2.79
N GLU A 596 -0.77 23.52 -2.14
CA GLU A 596 -0.31 23.70 -0.77
C GLU A 596 -1.37 24.32 0.12
N ASN A 597 -1.29 24.07 1.42
CA ASN A 597 -2.08 24.73 2.45
C ASN A 597 -1.16 25.35 3.51
N SER A 598 -1.70 26.02 4.52
CA SER A 598 -0.86 26.72 5.52
C SER A 598 0.02 25.79 6.37
N VAL A 599 -0.28 24.49 6.43
CA VAL A 599 0.55 23.49 7.11
C VAL A 599 1.61 22.94 6.18
N SER A 600 1.29 22.51 4.96
CA SER A 600 2.30 22.02 4.01
C SER A 600 3.26 23.13 3.54
N ALA A 601 2.85 24.39 3.58
CA ALA A 601 3.73 25.56 3.38
C ALA A 601 4.88 25.63 4.41
N LEU A 602 4.75 25.00 5.58
CA LEU A 602 5.83 24.91 6.57
C LEU A 602 7.03 24.13 6.02
N ARG A 603 6.93 23.38 4.91
CA ARG A 603 8.09 22.71 4.29
C ARG A 603 9.23 23.67 3.95
N LYS A 604 8.91 24.95 3.71
CA LYS A 604 9.88 26.00 3.38
C LYS A 604 10.64 26.51 4.62
N THR A 605 10.13 26.28 5.83
CA THR A 605 10.70 26.84 7.08
C THR A 605 10.99 25.78 8.16
N ASP A 606 10.10 24.80 8.33
CA ASP A 606 10.19 23.68 9.27
C ASP A 606 9.60 22.39 8.62
N PRO A 607 10.39 21.68 7.79
CA PRO A 607 9.92 20.48 7.08
C PRO A 607 9.37 19.38 7.99
N GLY A 608 9.83 19.29 9.23
CA GLY A 608 9.36 18.28 10.19
C GLY A 608 7.91 18.49 10.67
N LYS A 609 7.32 19.66 10.39
CA LYS A 609 5.92 19.99 10.73
C LYS A 609 4.99 20.07 9.52
N ALA A 610 5.54 19.91 8.31
CA ALA A 610 4.79 20.06 7.07
C ALA A 610 4.11 18.75 6.64
N TYR A 611 4.70 17.61 7.00
CA TYR A 611 4.28 16.29 6.56
C TYR A 611 4.06 15.35 7.74
N PHE A 612 2.85 14.83 7.85
CA PHE A 612 2.40 13.87 8.86
C PHE A 612 2.61 12.42 8.41
N GLY A 613 2.81 12.19 7.12
CA GLY A 613 3.00 10.88 6.53
C GLY A 613 1.72 10.06 6.45
N CYS A 614 0.56 10.73 6.41
CA CYS A 614 -0.76 10.11 6.32
C CYS A 614 -1.71 10.98 5.48
N HIS A 615 -2.68 10.33 4.86
CA HIS A 615 -3.75 10.93 4.06
C HIS A 615 -4.89 9.91 4.10
N THR A 616 -6.01 10.26 4.73
CA THR A 616 -7.12 9.33 4.97
C THR A 616 -8.43 9.88 4.43
N ASP A 617 -8.93 9.28 3.37
CA ASP A 617 -10.14 9.68 2.67
C ASP A 617 -11.41 9.16 3.33
N ILE A 618 -12.25 10.09 3.78
CA ILE A 618 -13.54 9.79 4.40
C ILE A 618 -14.65 10.19 3.44
N THR A 619 -15.26 9.18 2.81
CA THR A 619 -16.31 9.36 1.79
C THR A 619 -17.71 9.38 2.40
N ILE A 620 -18.53 10.35 2.00
CA ILE A 620 -19.95 10.43 2.33
C ILE A 620 -20.74 9.71 1.23
N PRO A 621 -21.52 8.66 1.54
CA PRO A 621 -22.36 7.99 0.55
C PRO A 621 -23.39 8.96 -0.07
N TYR A 622 -23.66 8.85 -1.38
CA TYR A 622 -24.67 9.70 -2.04
C TYR A 622 -26.05 9.64 -1.37
N GLU A 623 -26.44 8.48 -0.82
CA GLU A 623 -27.72 8.33 -0.11
C GLU A 623 -27.80 9.09 1.21
N GLU A 624 -26.67 9.50 1.78
CA GLU A 624 -26.58 10.32 2.99
C GLU A 624 -26.36 11.80 2.67
N LEU A 625 -26.10 12.14 1.41
CA LEU A 625 -25.78 13.48 0.98
C LEU A 625 -27.04 14.31 0.71
N GLY A 626 -27.16 15.43 1.41
CA GLY A 626 -28.23 16.41 1.27
C GLY A 626 -27.96 17.39 0.13
N SER A 627 -26.82 18.09 0.16
CA SER A 627 -26.46 19.04 -0.90
C SER A 627 -24.96 19.32 -0.96
N ILE A 628 -24.46 19.63 -2.16
CA ILE A 628 -23.20 20.35 -2.35
C ILE A 628 -23.52 21.63 -3.12
N ARG A 629 -23.29 22.79 -2.47
CA ARG A 629 -23.54 24.10 -3.06
C ARG A 629 -22.29 24.95 -3.05
N VAL A 630 -21.95 25.50 -4.21
CA VAL A 630 -20.87 26.48 -4.37
C VAL A 630 -21.39 27.85 -4.02
N GLN A 631 -20.71 28.54 -3.11
CA GLN A 631 -21.00 29.91 -2.68
C GLN A 631 -20.14 30.89 -3.46
N LYS A 632 -20.77 31.90 -4.07
CA LYS A 632 -20.08 32.99 -4.78
C LYS A 632 -19.81 34.18 -3.86
N GLU A 633 -18.94 35.08 -4.30
CA GLU A 633 -18.64 36.33 -3.59
C GLU A 633 -19.89 37.21 -3.37
N ASP A 634 -20.84 37.20 -4.31
CA ASP A 634 -22.09 37.96 -4.22
C ASP A 634 -23.16 37.31 -3.32
N GLY A 635 -22.86 36.15 -2.73
CA GLY A 635 -23.76 35.38 -1.88
C GLY A 635 -24.76 34.49 -2.63
N SER A 636 -24.73 34.46 -3.98
CA SER A 636 -25.49 33.48 -4.75
C SER A 636 -24.88 32.08 -4.64
N GLU A 637 -25.69 31.05 -4.85
CA GLU A 637 -25.28 29.66 -4.75
C GLU A 637 -25.51 28.91 -6.07
N ILE A 638 -24.58 28.04 -6.45
CA ILE A 638 -24.75 27.04 -7.53
C ILE A 638 -24.86 25.66 -6.88
N SER A 639 -25.89 24.90 -7.23
CA SER A 639 -26.06 23.53 -6.72
C SER A 639 -25.35 22.54 -7.66
N ILE A 640 -24.42 21.76 -7.12
CA ILE A 640 -23.78 20.65 -7.84
C ILE A 640 -24.59 19.37 -7.61
N ILE A 641 -24.86 19.07 -6.34
CA ILE A 641 -25.65 17.93 -5.92
C ILE A 641 -26.80 18.38 -5.03
N GLU A 642 -27.98 17.81 -5.27
CA GLU A 642 -29.15 17.90 -4.38
C GLU A 642 -29.73 16.51 -4.14
N ASN A 643 -30.00 16.19 -2.88
CA ASN A 643 -30.53 14.91 -2.41
C ASN A 643 -29.75 13.68 -2.91
N GLY A 644 -28.43 13.79 -3.07
CA GLY A 644 -27.56 12.71 -3.53
C GLY A 644 -27.53 12.53 -5.04
N ARG A 645 -28.00 13.52 -5.81
CA ARG A 645 -28.04 13.49 -7.27
C ARG A 645 -27.38 14.71 -7.88
N PHE A 646 -26.71 14.52 -9.00
CA PHE A 646 -26.11 15.61 -9.76
C PHE A 646 -27.20 16.44 -10.44
N VAL A 647 -27.22 17.75 -10.18
CA VAL A 647 -28.23 18.70 -10.71
C VAL A 647 -27.62 19.83 -11.53
N LEU A 648 -26.30 19.89 -11.60
CA LEU A 648 -25.59 20.87 -12.42
C LEU A 648 -25.76 20.53 -13.91
N PRO A 649 -26.11 21.49 -14.78
CA PRO A 649 -26.16 21.23 -16.22
C PRO A 649 -24.83 20.67 -16.75
N GLY A 650 -24.89 19.61 -17.56
CA GLY A 650 -23.72 18.90 -18.08
C GLY A 650 -23.25 17.73 -17.22
N THR A 651 -23.96 17.42 -16.13
CA THR A 651 -23.65 16.29 -15.21
C THR A 651 -24.75 15.23 -15.16
N GLU A 652 -25.79 15.36 -15.98
CA GLU A 652 -26.98 14.51 -15.96
C GLU A 652 -26.63 13.03 -16.13
N GLU A 653 -25.67 12.73 -16.99
CA GLU A 653 -25.20 11.38 -17.31
C GLU A 653 -24.64 10.63 -16.09
N LEU A 654 -24.11 11.35 -15.09
CA LEU A 654 -23.65 10.73 -13.84
C LEU A 654 -24.81 10.11 -13.06
N ASN A 655 -26.05 10.49 -13.31
CA ASN A 655 -27.20 9.90 -12.65
C ASN A 655 -27.70 8.62 -13.33
N GLU A 656 -27.26 8.29 -14.56
CA GLU A 656 -27.74 7.10 -15.29
C GLU A 656 -27.57 5.80 -14.50
N PRO A 657 -26.41 5.52 -13.86
CA PRO A 657 -26.27 4.31 -13.04
C PRO A 657 -27.23 4.29 -11.85
N LEU A 658 -27.43 5.45 -11.20
CA LEU A 658 -28.30 5.58 -10.03
C LEU A 658 -29.78 5.33 -10.37
N ASP A 659 -30.19 5.66 -11.59
CA ASP A 659 -31.56 5.45 -12.06
C ASP A 659 -31.82 3.99 -12.40
N ASN A 660 -30.89 3.37 -13.13
CA ASN A 660 -30.99 1.95 -13.47
C ASN A 660 -31.01 1.04 -12.24
N PHE A 661 -30.39 1.46 -11.13
CA PHE A 661 -30.39 0.69 -9.88
C PHE A 661 -31.73 0.72 -9.15
N LYS A 662 -32.53 1.79 -9.28
CA LYS A 662 -33.85 1.90 -8.60
C LYS A 662 -34.96 1.12 -9.29
N GLU A 663 -34.74 0.67 -10.52
CA GLU A 663 -35.68 -0.16 -11.29
C GLU A 663 -35.49 -1.67 -11.03
N VAL A 664 -34.56 -2.05 -10.14
CA VAL A 664 -34.31 -3.42 -9.66
C VAL A 664 -34.70 -3.51 -8.19
#